data_AF-A0A6J1SF98-F1
#
_entry.id   AF-A0A6J1SF98-F1
#
_cell.length_a   1.000
_cell.length_b   1.000
_cell.length_c   1.000
_cell.angle_alpha   90.00
_cell.angle_beta   90.00
_cell.angle_gamma   90.00
#
_symmetry.space_group_name_H-M   'P 1'
#
loop_
_entity.id
_entity.type
_entity.pdbx_description
1 polymer ?
#
loop_
_entity_poly.entity_id
_entity_poly.type
_entity_poly.pdbx_seq_one_letter_code
_entity_poly.pdbx_strand_id
1 'polypeptide(L)'
;MPSPERDSYLNLCDANKVLVDQNVLRALSNASLTSLDLSGLSLTKETCEILAKVLISSTVFHDLNFTDCLLPPRGLASILKNLSHVSCLTFLDLKGNNISGSSIAKLGQMLSNNSSLKRINLEWNSLGLFPEQFKEFCSGLAQNSCLEDLDLQNNRLTPECASMLSNALSSNSTLKSLDIRWNEIGWQGGQYIYDALQNNNSLDSIQLQGNCIPSDLSQAIEQCSSHNLSRHKVIQECSVRNQLLAKHVRRVEAKRTLEIESLAKQNEEIIKETEIRLNSVEEVLNEKNVALASAQVQIKSLQAELRKQEQTNDELQELMKAEREGKKYQAERHQADLERIKKKCNEDIQQLGEQLETMESDMLVEKGKVAELAKKLMLAEDEVRSLQANQTGLIDIERKRHKDEMELAMRDHEGKYERAQKEFDERMSIFKTDAQRTQQRLTDRISSLEASIFDLERKLSEQSSHAAHMSQELARSAEITALAVQETKEKELARMKIVEENLEAARDGRLRAEKQLETVQRNMTLLQEQNNSLIAELGEPQRKLAQLHEELSRERDNVTRLRAEKNEEIARADARKADVDRLQLEVNSLNQQLVEIKNLRSAKEQKWNEERDKIQSDLVQKEREIQRIRSDEVERAAALYSAFTKYLGNVHPSTASFLVK
;
A
#
# COMPACT_ATOMS: atom_id res chain seq x y z
N MET A 1 21.36 31.63 37.68
CA MET A 1 22.70 31.01 37.61
C MET A 1 23.42 31.69 36.45
N PRO A 2 24.68 32.13 36.58
CA PRO A 2 25.45 32.61 35.44
C PRO A 2 25.56 31.50 34.39
N SER A 3 25.50 31.85 33.11
CA SER A 3 25.69 30.89 32.01
C SER A 3 27.14 30.36 32.04
N PRO A 4 27.38 29.05 31.85
CA PRO A 4 28.74 28.50 31.79
C PRO A 4 29.59 29.15 30.69
N GLU A 5 28.96 29.66 29.63
CA GLU A 5 29.59 30.42 28.56
C GLU A 5 30.12 31.79 29.00
N ARG A 6 29.43 32.46 29.93
CA ARG A 6 29.92 33.72 30.54
C ARG A 6 31.19 33.48 31.34
N ASP A 7 31.20 32.44 32.16
CA ASP A 7 32.38 32.12 32.98
C ASP A 7 33.54 31.62 32.09
N SER A 8 33.24 30.88 31.03
CA SER A 8 34.22 30.51 29.99
C SER A 8 34.81 31.73 29.28
N TYR A 9 33.97 32.72 28.93
CA TYR A 9 34.42 33.98 28.33
C TYR A 9 35.38 34.75 29.25
N LEU A 10 35.05 34.91 30.54
CA LEU A 10 35.94 35.55 31.51
C LEU A 10 37.28 34.82 31.65
N ASN A 11 37.25 33.50 31.80
CA ASN A 11 38.45 32.68 31.90
C ASN A 11 39.33 32.79 30.64
N LEU A 12 38.73 32.85 29.45
CA LEU A 12 39.46 33.01 28.19
C LEU A 12 40.01 34.44 28.01
N CYS A 13 39.29 35.47 28.45
CA CYS A 13 39.80 36.84 28.49
C CYS A 13 41.06 36.95 29.37
N ASP A 14 41.00 36.39 30.58
CA ASP A 14 42.13 36.39 31.51
C ASP A 14 43.30 35.57 30.96
N ALA A 15 43.04 34.38 30.41
CA ALA A 15 44.08 33.52 29.85
C ALA A 15 44.79 34.12 28.62
N ASN A 16 44.07 34.89 27.79
CA ASN A 16 44.62 35.52 26.58
C ASN A 16 45.06 36.99 26.83
N LYS A 17 44.97 37.50 28.07
CA LYS A 17 45.30 38.88 28.46
C LYS A 17 44.57 39.94 27.63
N VAL A 18 43.30 39.70 27.33
CA VAL A 18 42.43 40.62 26.58
C VAL A 18 41.48 41.33 27.55
N LEU A 19 41.26 42.63 27.35
CA LEU A 19 40.30 43.39 28.15
C LEU A 19 38.88 42.83 27.95
N VAL A 20 38.19 42.57 29.06
CA VAL A 20 36.82 42.07 29.05
C VAL A 20 35.89 43.16 28.51
N ASP A 21 35.20 42.85 27.41
CA ASP A 21 34.14 43.72 26.91
C ASP A 21 32.89 43.56 27.78
N GLN A 22 32.55 44.61 28.53
CA GLN A 22 31.42 44.61 29.45
C GLN A 22 30.08 44.41 28.74
N ASN A 23 29.97 44.83 27.48
CA ASN A 23 28.73 44.67 26.72
C ASN A 23 28.55 43.22 26.26
N VAL A 24 29.64 42.58 25.82
CA VAL A 24 29.65 41.14 25.49
C VAL A 24 29.39 40.30 26.74
N LEU A 25 29.98 40.67 27.88
CA LEU A 25 29.74 39.97 29.14
C LEU A 25 28.28 40.08 29.58
N ARG A 26 27.66 41.26 29.41
CA ARG A 26 26.22 41.45 29.65
C ARG A 26 25.37 40.63 28.70
N ALA A 27 25.72 40.58 27.41
CA ALA A 27 25.02 39.78 26.42
C ALA A 27 25.08 38.28 26.74
N LEU A 28 26.24 37.75 27.15
CA LEU A 28 26.38 36.35 27.57
C LEU A 28 25.64 36.06 28.89
N SER A 29 25.54 37.05 29.78
CA SER A 29 24.80 36.92 31.05
C SER A 29 23.29 36.94 30.84
N ASN A 30 22.82 37.70 29.85
CA ASN A 30 21.42 37.86 29.47
C ASN A 30 21.01 36.96 28.30
N ALA A 31 21.93 36.11 27.82
CA ALA A 31 21.65 35.21 26.72
C ALA A 31 20.47 34.31 27.10
N SER A 32 19.56 34.14 26.16
CA SER A 32 18.45 33.22 26.36
C SER A 32 18.97 31.78 26.39
N LEU A 33 18.11 30.83 26.77
CA LEU A 33 18.47 29.41 26.81
C LEU A 33 18.96 28.86 25.45
N THR A 34 18.74 29.54 24.33
CA THR A 34 19.12 29.06 22.99
C THR A 34 19.64 30.13 22.02
N SER A 35 19.54 31.42 22.36
CA SER A 35 19.92 32.53 21.48
C SER A 35 20.87 33.51 22.17
N LEU A 36 21.93 33.88 21.46
CA LEU A 36 22.90 34.91 21.85
C LEU A 36 22.80 36.11 20.90
N ASP A 37 22.43 37.26 21.46
CA ASP A 37 22.31 38.52 20.73
C ASP A 37 23.48 39.46 21.06
N LEU A 38 24.27 39.79 20.04
CA LEU A 38 25.40 40.72 20.11
C LEU A 38 25.20 41.93 19.19
N SER A 39 23.99 42.14 18.68
CA SER A 39 23.69 43.19 17.71
C SER A 39 24.09 44.59 18.17
N GLY A 40 24.62 45.39 17.24
CA GLY A 40 25.06 46.77 17.46
C GLY A 40 26.33 46.92 18.31
N LEU A 41 26.96 45.82 18.74
CA LEU A 41 28.22 45.87 19.49
C LEU A 41 29.43 45.97 18.55
N SER A 42 30.28 46.97 18.74
CA SER A 42 31.53 47.12 18.00
C SER A 42 32.61 46.18 18.55
N LEU A 43 32.73 44.99 17.97
CA LEU A 43 33.64 43.95 18.46
C LEU A 43 35.06 44.11 17.89
N THR A 44 36.07 44.09 18.77
CA THR A 44 37.47 44.08 18.34
C THR A 44 37.91 42.70 17.84
N LYS A 45 39.06 42.65 17.16
CA LYS A 45 39.64 41.39 16.67
C LYS A 45 39.86 40.40 17.81
N GLU A 46 40.41 40.87 18.92
CA GLU A 46 40.74 40.06 20.10
C GLU A 46 39.47 39.52 20.75
N THR A 47 38.42 40.35 20.86
CA THR A 47 37.11 39.93 21.39
C THR A 47 36.45 38.88 20.49
N CYS A 48 36.52 39.02 19.16
CA CYS A 48 36.01 38.03 18.21
C CYS A 48 36.74 36.68 18.31
N GLU A 49 38.06 36.69 18.51
CA GLU A 49 38.86 35.46 18.66
C GLU A 49 38.51 34.70 19.94
N ILE A 50 38.22 35.42 21.03
CA ILE A 50 37.76 34.81 22.28
C ILE A 50 36.33 34.28 22.12
N LEU A 51 35.42 35.09 21.57
CA LEU A 51 34.04 34.68 21.30
C LEU A 51 33.98 33.43 20.43
N ALA A 52 34.82 33.34 19.40
CA ALA A 52 34.88 32.17 18.54
C ALA A 52 35.26 30.89 19.32
N LYS A 53 36.15 30.98 20.33
CA LYS A 53 36.49 29.84 21.20
C LYS A 53 35.34 29.48 22.14
N VAL A 54 34.65 30.47 22.70
CA VAL A 54 33.46 30.25 23.55
C VAL A 54 32.36 29.53 22.76
N LEU A 55 32.11 29.96 21.51
CA LEU A 55 31.08 29.38 20.64
C LEU A 55 31.36 27.92 20.27
N ILE A 56 32.62 27.48 20.15
CA ILE A 56 32.96 26.06 19.94
C ILE A 56 32.59 25.23 21.17
N SER A 57 32.86 25.76 22.37
CA SER A 57 32.60 25.04 23.61
C SER A 57 31.12 25.03 23.99
N SER A 58 30.32 25.96 23.45
CA SER A 58 28.89 26.00 23.71
C SER A 58 28.14 24.97 22.87
N THR A 59 27.22 24.28 23.51
CA THR A 59 26.27 23.35 22.86
C THR A 59 24.83 23.87 22.90
N VAL A 60 24.66 25.11 23.37
CA VAL A 60 23.37 25.66 23.81
C VAL A 60 22.84 26.67 22.81
N PHE A 61 23.72 27.44 22.17
CA PHE A 61 23.31 28.48 21.22
C PHE A 61 22.94 27.89 19.85
N HIS A 62 21.66 27.98 19.54
CA HIS A 62 21.05 27.64 18.25
C HIS A 62 20.89 28.87 17.35
N ASP A 63 20.79 30.06 17.93
CA ASP A 63 20.63 31.32 17.22
C ASP A 63 21.71 32.31 17.64
N LEU A 64 22.43 32.89 16.67
CA LEU A 64 23.51 33.84 16.93
C LEU A 64 23.32 35.11 16.08
N ASN A 65 23.17 36.24 16.75
CA ASN A 65 22.94 37.53 16.10
C ASN A 65 24.15 38.46 16.22
N PHE A 66 24.76 38.80 15.07
CA PHE A 66 25.84 39.77 14.93
C PHE A 66 25.43 40.97 14.05
N THR A 67 24.15 41.33 14.02
CA THR A 67 23.67 42.46 13.20
C THR A 67 24.40 43.76 13.57
N ASP A 68 24.89 44.50 12.58
CA ASP A 68 25.53 45.82 12.74
C ASP A 68 26.69 45.84 13.76
N CYS A 69 27.45 44.74 13.86
CA CYS A 69 28.59 44.62 14.79
C CYS A 69 29.92 45.16 14.27
N LEU A 70 29.97 45.63 13.01
CA LEU A 70 31.20 46.11 12.34
C LEU A 70 32.37 45.12 12.48
N LEU A 71 32.09 43.83 12.31
CA LEU A 71 33.08 42.77 12.55
C LEU A 71 34.34 42.97 11.69
N PRO A 72 35.54 43.13 12.29
CA PRO A 72 36.77 43.29 11.51
C PRO A 72 37.04 42.01 10.70
N PRO A 73 37.53 42.08 9.44
CA PRO A 73 37.69 40.91 8.57
C PRO A 73 38.46 39.74 9.18
N ARG A 74 39.49 40.04 9.97
CA ARG A 74 40.28 39.03 10.71
C ARG A 74 39.49 38.40 11.87
N GLY A 75 38.69 39.21 12.59
CA GLY A 75 37.82 38.73 13.67
C GLY A 75 36.71 37.84 13.13
N LEU A 76 36.03 38.27 12.06
CA LEU A 76 35.03 37.48 11.36
C LEU A 76 35.60 36.15 10.84
N ALA A 77 36.79 36.17 10.23
CA ALA A 77 37.43 34.95 9.75
C ALA A 77 37.67 33.92 10.88
N SER A 78 38.04 34.39 12.08
CA SER A 78 38.18 33.55 13.26
C SER A 78 36.85 32.98 13.73
N ILE A 79 35.77 33.76 13.72
CA ILE A 79 34.41 33.28 14.05
C ILE A 79 33.99 32.21 13.04
N LEU A 80 34.03 32.50 11.73
CA LEU A 80 33.59 31.59 10.68
C LEU A 80 34.38 30.28 10.64
N LYS A 81 35.70 30.33 10.90
CA LYS A 81 36.54 29.11 11.00
C LYS A 81 36.08 28.17 12.10
N ASN A 82 35.54 28.71 13.18
CA ASN A 82 35.14 27.92 14.33
C ASN A 82 33.67 27.46 14.18
N LEU A 83 32.82 28.27 13.56
CA LEU A 83 31.43 27.91 13.23
C LEU A 83 31.33 26.73 12.25
N SER A 84 32.35 26.43 11.45
CA SER A 84 32.36 25.24 10.60
C SER A 84 32.32 23.92 11.38
N HIS A 85 32.64 23.93 12.67
CA HIS A 85 32.67 22.74 13.53
C HIS A 85 31.54 22.71 14.57
N VAL A 86 30.75 23.77 14.67
CA VAL A 86 29.66 23.87 15.64
C VAL A 86 28.46 23.08 15.13
N SER A 87 27.95 22.14 15.93
CA SER A 87 26.84 21.26 15.54
C SER A 87 25.45 21.72 16.01
N CYS A 88 25.36 22.67 16.96
CA CYS A 88 24.09 23.13 17.53
C CYS A 88 23.52 24.39 16.85
N LEU A 89 24.35 25.16 16.14
CA LEU A 89 23.94 26.46 15.60
C LEU A 89 23.08 26.27 14.35
N THR A 90 21.86 26.82 14.38
CA THR A 90 20.87 26.71 13.30
C THR A 90 20.62 28.04 12.58
N PHE A 91 20.80 29.18 13.24
CA PHE A 91 20.63 30.50 12.67
C PHE A 91 21.82 31.41 12.95
N LEU A 92 22.30 32.10 11.91
CA LEU A 92 23.37 33.08 12.00
C LEU A 92 22.95 34.37 11.30
N ASP A 93 22.87 35.45 12.05
CA ASP A 93 22.64 36.79 11.50
C ASP A 93 23.94 37.59 11.43
N LEU A 94 24.31 37.99 10.21
CA LEU A 94 25.49 38.77 9.88
C LEU A 94 25.13 40.05 9.11
N LYS A 95 23.88 40.53 9.24
CA LYS A 95 23.41 41.75 8.60
C LYS A 95 24.30 42.96 8.93
N GLY A 96 24.60 43.79 7.93
CA GLY A 96 25.25 45.09 8.14
C GLY A 96 26.71 45.05 8.61
N ASN A 97 27.43 43.94 8.38
CA ASN A 97 28.83 43.79 8.82
C ASN A 97 29.88 44.19 7.77
N ASN A 98 29.46 44.77 6.64
CA ASN A 98 30.34 45.17 5.54
C ASN A 98 31.26 44.02 5.06
N ILE A 99 30.73 42.79 5.01
CA ILE A 99 31.48 41.61 4.59
C ILE A 99 31.90 41.78 3.13
N SER A 100 33.21 41.73 2.89
CA SER A 100 33.82 41.98 1.58
C SER A 100 35.19 41.27 1.44
N GLY A 101 35.70 41.19 0.22
CA GLY A 101 37.02 40.62 -0.08
C GLY A 101 37.20 39.18 0.41
N SER A 102 38.30 38.90 1.10
CA SER A 102 38.67 37.55 1.55
C SER A 102 37.73 36.95 2.61
N SER A 103 36.92 37.76 3.29
CA SER A 103 35.92 37.25 4.24
C SER A 103 34.80 36.46 3.54
N ILE A 104 34.49 36.77 2.27
CA ILE A 104 33.47 36.07 1.47
C ILE A 104 33.92 34.62 1.18
N ALA A 105 35.18 34.45 0.78
CA ALA A 105 35.79 33.13 0.60
C ALA A 105 35.73 32.30 1.89
N LYS A 106 35.95 32.93 3.05
CA LYS A 106 35.85 32.26 4.35
C LYS A 106 34.41 31.85 4.70
N LEU A 107 33.41 32.64 4.30
CA LEU A 107 32.00 32.24 4.41
C LEU A 107 31.73 30.98 3.57
N GLY A 108 32.22 30.91 2.33
CA GLY A 108 32.11 29.72 1.49
C GLY A 108 32.72 28.47 2.13
N GLN A 109 33.93 28.59 2.68
CA GLN A 109 34.58 27.49 3.40
C GLN A 109 33.84 27.07 4.69
N MET A 110 33.18 28.02 5.35
CA MET A 110 32.36 27.70 6.52
C MET A 110 31.12 26.91 6.08
N LEU A 111 30.44 27.38 5.03
CA LEU A 111 29.27 26.69 4.45
C LEU A 111 29.60 25.28 3.98
N SER A 112 30.73 25.04 3.31
CA SER A 112 31.05 23.70 2.80
C SER A 112 31.22 22.65 3.89
N ASN A 113 31.62 23.08 5.10
CA ASN A 113 31.96 22.19 6.20
C ASN A 113 30.88 22.13 7.29
N ASN A 114 30.03 23.16 7.37
CA ASN A 114 28.98 23.22 8.38
C ASN A 114 27.79 22.32 8.01
N SER A 115 27.31 21.55 8.99
CA SER A 115 26.20 20.60 8.85
C SER A 115 25.02 20.88 9.78
N SER A 116 24.95 22.07 10.37
CA SER A 116 23.97 22.43 11.40
C SER A 116 23.15 23.68 11.04
N LEU A 117 23.78 24.65 10.39
CA LEU A 117 23.17 25.92 10.01
C LEU A 117 22.06 25.69 8.99
N LYS A 118 20.86 26.14 9.37
CA LYS A 118 19.65 26.12 8.57
C LYS A 118 19.38 27.46 7.91
N ARG A 119 19.76 28.56 8.57
CA ARG A 119 19.38 29.89 8.14
C ARG A 119 20.54 30.87 8.31
N ILE A 120 20.81 31.66 7.28
CA ILE A 120 21.85 32.70 7.32
C ILE A 120 21.29 34.01 6.77
N ASN A 121 21.46 35.09 7.52
CA ASN A 121 21.15 36.45 7.08
C ASN A 121 22.43 37.22 6.75
N LEU A 122 22.60 37.62 5.49
CA LEU A 122 23.73 38.43 5.01
C LEU A 122 23.25 39.77 4.42
N GLU A 123 22.06 40.24 4.78
CA GLU A 123 21.52 41.51 4.28
C GLU A 123 22.49 42.68 4.53
N TRP A 124 22.53 43.69 3.64
CA TRP A 124 23.40 44.87 3.78
C TRP A 124 24.89 44.55 3.92
N ASN A 125 25.40 43.67 3.06
CA ASN A 125 26.83 43.42 2.92
C ASN A 125 27.29 43.77 1.50
N SER A 126 28.54 43.46 1.14
CA SER A 126 29.12 43.81 -0.17
C SER A 126 29.70 42.58 -0.86
N LEU A 127 28.95 41.48 -0.85
CA LEU A 127 29.37 40.20 -1.41
C LEU A 127 29.61 40.27 -2.92
N GLY A 128 28.84 41.06 -3.65
CA GLY A 128 28.91 41.15 -5.11
C GLY A 128 30.04 42.01 -5.68
N LEU A 129 30.75 42.79 -4.85
CA LEU A 129 31.87 43.62 -5.31
C LEU A 129 33.11 42.80 -5.71
N PHE A 130 33.19 41.55 -5.27
CA PHE A 130 34.36 40.69 -5.41
C PHE A 130 33.98 39.32 -6.01
N PRO A 131 33.74 39.24 -7.34
CA PRO A 131 33.20 38.04 -7.99
C PRO A 131 34.04 36.76 -7.76
N GLU A 132 35.38 36.88 -7.78
CA GLU A 132 36.27 35.73 -7.54
C GLU A 132 36.07 35.11 -6.16
N GLN A 133 35.89 35.92 -5.11
CA GLN A 133 35.63 35.41 -3.77
C GLN A 133 34.17 34.95 -3.63
N PHE A 134 33.23 35.58 -4.35
CA PHE A 134 31.84 35.12 -4.41
C PHE A 134 31.70 33.74 -5.07
N LYS A 135 32.60 33.39 -6.00
CA LYS A 135 32.70 32.04 -6.57
C LYS A 135 32.93 30.98 -5.51
N GLU A 136 33.86 31.24 -4.58
CA GLU A 136 34.16 30.33 -3.48
C GLU A 136 32.96 30.20 -2.53
N PHE A 137 32.23 31.29 -2.29
CA PHE A 137 30.97 31.25 -1.57
C PHE A 137 29.93 30.35 -2.25
N CYS A 138 29.73 30.49 -3.56
CA CYS A 138 28.83 29.65 -4.34
C CYS A 138 29.26 28.18 -4.36
N SER A 139 30.57 27.89 -4.45
CA SER A 139 31.10 26.53 -4.34
C SER A 139 30.80 25.89 -2.98
N GLY A 140 30.94 26.66 -1.91
CA GLY A 140 30.57 26.22 -0.57
C GLY A 140 29.07 25.96 -0.41
N LEU A 141 28.24 26.84 -0.98
CA LEU A 141 26.79 26.67 -1.00
C LEU A 141 26.37 25.41 -1.79
N ALA A 142 27.01 25.12 -2.92
CA ALA A 142 26.72 23.94 -3.73
C ALA A 142 27.00 22.62 -2.98
N GLN A 143 28.02 22.60 -2.11
CA GLN A 143 28.39 21.43 -1.31
C GLN A 143 27.61 21.33 0.00
N ASN A 144 27.05 22.43 0.47
CA ASN A 144 26.30 22.45 1.72
C ASN A 144 25.00 21.63 1.57
N SER A 145 24.73 20.80 2.58
CA SER A 145 23.61 19.86 2.61
C SER A 145 22.63 20.13 3.76
N CYS A 146 22.67 21.32 4.36
CA CYS A 146 21.90 21.63 5.57
C CYS A 146 21.19 22.98 5.52
N LEU A 147 21.73 23.97 4.83
CA LEU A 147 21.18 25.31 4.71
C LEU A 147 19.86 25.27 3.93
N GLU A 148 18.84 25.89 4.52
CA GLU A 148 17.47 25.93 4.01
C GLU A 148 17.06 27.36 3.63
N ASP A 149 17.48 28.38 4.40
CA ASP A 149 17.16 29.79 4.11
C ASP A 149 18.42 30.64 4.01
N LEU A 150 18.52 31.42 2.94
CA LEU A 150 19.63 32.34 2.69
C LEU A 150 19.11 33.72 2.28
N ASP A 151 19.49 34.73 3.05
CA ASP A 151 19.21 36.13 2.73
C ASP A 151 20.48 36.84 2.22
N LEU A 152 20.43 37.33 0.99
CA LEU A 152 21.46 38.09 0.30
C LEU A 152 20.93 39.45 -0.19
N GLN A 153 19.87 39.99 0.43
CA GLN A 153 19.33 41.28 0.04
C GLN A 153 20.35 42.41 0.24
N ASN A 154 20.35 43.43 -0.64
CA ASN A 154 21.27 44.57 -0.58
C ASN A 154 22.77 44.17 -0.52
N ASN A 155 23.22 43.29 -1.42
CA ASN A 155 24.60 42.79 -1.48
C ASN A 155 25.41 43.21 -2.72
N ARG A 156 24.84 44.07 -3.57
CA ARG A 156 25.41 44.53 -4.85
C ARG A 156 25.78 43.36 -5.78
N LEU A 157 24.99 42.28 -5.79
CA LEU A 157 25.23 41.14 -6.67
C LEU A 157 25.06 41.55 -8.14
N THR A 158 26.06 41.24 -8.96
CA THR A 158 26.10 41.55 -10.40
C THR A 158 25.57 40.38 -11.25
N PRO A 159 25.39 40.54 -12.58
CA PRO A 159 24.99 39.43 -13.46
C PRO A 159 25.98 38.25 -13.43
N GLU A 160 27.27 38.52 -13.25
CA GLU A 160 28.31 37.50 -13.10
C GLU A 160 28.13 36.69 -11.80
N CYS A 161 27.84 37.38 -10.70
CA CYS A 161 27.52 36.73 -9.42
C CYS A 161 26.27 35.85 -9.55
N ALA A 162 25.26 36.32 -10.27
CA ALA A 162 24.04 35.54 -10.51
C ALA A 162 24.30 34.26 -11.32
N SER A 163 25.22 34.29 -12.30
CA SER A 163 25.66 33.08 -13.02
C SER A 163 26.27 32.04 -12.08
N MET A 164 27.17 32.47 -11.18
CA MET A 164 27.78 31.60 -10.18
C MET A 164 26.77 31.02 -9.19
N LEU A 165 25.85 31.87 -8.71
CA LEU A 165 24.78 31.45 -7.82
C LEU A 165 23.86 30.43 -8.49
N SER A 166 23.54 30.62 -9.77
CA SER A 166 22.71 29.70 -10.56
C SER A 166 23.35 28.31 -10.71
N ASN A 167 24.68 28.26 -10.91
CA ASN A 167 25.41 27.00 -10.93
C ASN A 167 25.36 26.29 -9.57
N ALA A 168 25.48 27.04 -8.47
CA ALA A 168 25.37 26.49 -7.13
C ALA A 168 23.95 25.97 -6.84
N LEU A 169 22.92 26.73 -7.19
CA LEU A 169 21.51 26.32 -7.05
C LEU A 169 21.20 25.06 -7.85
N SER A 170 21.75 24.90 -9.05
CA SER A 170 21.51 23.70 -9.87
C SER A 170 21.99 22.40 -9.20
N SER A 171 23.00 22.48 -8.33
CA SER A 171 23.56 21.32 -7.62
C SER A 171 23.07 21.21 -6.17
N ASN A 172 22.71 22.33 -5.55
CA ASN A 172 22.20 22.34 -4.18
C ASN A 172 20.78 21.75 -4.15
N SER A 173 20.53 20.89 -3.16
CA SER A 173 19.23 20.20 -3.00
C SER A 173 18.55 20.49 -1.66
N THR A 174 19.08 21.43 -0.87
CA THR A 174 18.63 21.69 0.50
C THR A 174 18.10 23.09 0.72
N LEU A 175 18.57 24.06 -0.07
CA LEU A 175 18.10 25.44 0.00
C LEU A 175 16.65 25.50 -0.49
N LYS A 176 15.78 26.04 0.35
CA LYS A 176 14.33 26.19 0.16
C LYS A 176 13.94 27.65 -0.06
N SER A 177 14.57 28.58 0.63
CA SER A 177 14.29 30.01 0.48
C SER A 177 15.55 30.79 0.16
N LEU A 178 15.46 31.63 -0.88
CA LEU A 178 16.52 32.54 -1.28
C LEU A 178 15.97 33.96 -1.45
N ASP A 179 16.51 34.90 -0.68
CA ASP A 179 16.22 36.32 -0.86
C ASP A 179 17.42 37.02 -1.52
N ILE A 180 17.21 37.59 -2.70
CA ILE A 180 18.24 38.35 -3.42
C ILE A 180 17.71 39.73 -3.81
N ARG A 181 16.71 40.26 -3.11
CA ARG A 181 16.13 41.57 -3.37
C ARG A 181 17.17 42.70 -3.32
N TRP A 182 16.91 43.79 -4.05
CA TRP A 182 17.74 44.99 -4.06
C TRP A 182 19.22 44.71 -4.38
N ASN A 183 19.46 44.00 -5.47
CA ASN A 183 20.78 43.76 -6.04
C ASN A 183 20.85 44.26 -7.50
N GLU A 184 21.96 44.04 -8.20
CA GLU A 184 22.22 44.54 -9.56
C GLU A 184 22.29 43.38 -10.58
N ILE A 185 21.41 42.38 -10.42
CA ILE A 185 21.46 41.11 -11.17
C ILE A 185 21.15 41.30 -12.67
N GLY A 186 20.23 42.21 -13.01
CA GLY A 186 19.85 42.53 -14.37
C GLY A 186 19.18 41.37 -15.13
N TRP A 187 18.83 41.61 -16.40
CA TRP A 187 18.14 40.62 -17.24
C TRP A 187 18.97 39.35 -17.46
N GLN A 188 20.28 39.47 -17.74
CA GLN A 188 21.18 38.34 -17.97
C GLN A 188 21.28 37.44 -16.73
N GLY A 189 21.43 38.04 -15.54
CA GLY A 189 21.46 37.29 -14.29
C GLY A 189 20.13 36.60 -13.99
N GLY A 190 19.01 37.25 -14.32
CA GLY A 190 17.68 36.63 -14.25
C GLY A 190 17.56 35.39 -15.13
N GLN A 191 18.12 35.39 -16.34
CA GLN A 191 18.10 34.20 -17.22
C GLN A 191 18.87 33.03 -16.61
N TYR A 192 20.05 33.27 -16.05
CA TYR A 192 20.81 32.21 -15.39
C TYR A 192 20.03 31.56 -14.24
N ILE A 193 19.37 32.39 -13.42
CA ILE A 193 18.56 31.90 -12.30
C ILE A 193 17.39 31.07 -12.83
N TYR A 194 16.70 31.56 -13.87
CA TYR A 194 15.59 30.83 -14.49
C TYR A 194 16.03 29.45 -15.00
N ASP A 195 17.14 29.38 -15.73
CA ASP A 195 17.67 28.12 -16.28
C ASP A 195 18.08 27.14 -15.18
N ALA A 196 18.66 27.64 -14.08
CA ALA A 196 19.01 26.81 -12.93
C ALA A 196 17.76 26.23 -12.22
N LEU A 197 16.70 27.03 -12.07
CA LEU A 197 15.46 26.57 -11.43
C LEU A 197 14.67 25.55 -12.25
N GLN A 198 14.95 25.40 -13.55
CA GLN A 198 14.38 24.28 -14.33
C GLN A 198 14.85 22.91 -13.81
N ASN A 199 16.07 22.85 -13.26
CA ASN A 199 16.70 21.61 -12.78
C ASN A 199 16.73 21.51 -11.26
N ASN A 200 16.72 22.64 -10.56
CA ASN A 200 16.60 22.67 -9.11
C ASN A 200 15.16 22.37 -8.68
N ASN A 201 14.97 21.30 -7.91
CA ASN A 201 13.67 20.93 -7.35
C ASN A 201 13.56 21.24 -5.84
N SER A 202 14.56 21.87 -5.23
CA SER A 202 14.61 22.12 -3.78
C SER A 202 14.07 23.49 -3.37
N LEU A 203 14.22 24.49 -4.23
CA LEU A 203 13.93 25.89 -3.92
C LEU A 203 12.43 26.20 -4.04
N ASP A 204 11.80 26.48 -2.90
CA ASP A 204 10.37 26.71 -2.71
C ASP A 204 9.97 28.20 -2.78
N SER A 205 10.90 29.10 -2.48
CA SER A 205 10.67 30.54 -2.53
C SER A 205 11.94 31.28 -2.99
N ILE A 206 11.76 32.21 -3.92
CA ILE A 206 12.79 33.15 -4.34
C ILE A 206 12.24 34.56 -4.43
N GLN A 207 12.96 35.53 -3.86
CA GLN A 207 12.57 36.94 -3.86
C GLN A 207 13.55 37.77 -4.71
N LEU A 208 13.02 38.39 -5.78
CA LEU A 208 13.83 39.03 -6.84
C LEU A 208 13.61 40.54 -6.98
N GLN A 209 12.76 41.16 -6.15
CA GLN A 209 12.37 42.55 -6.30
C GLN A 209 13.57 43.50 -6.20
N GLY A 210 13.60 44.55 -7.04
CA GLY A 210 14.68 45.52 -7.04
C GLY A 210 15.98 45.08 -7.73
N ASN A 211 15.91 44.13 -8.68
CA ASN A 211 17.07 43.59 -9.42
C ASN A 211 17.21 44.02 -10.89
N CYS A 212 16.34 44.92 -11.38
CA CYS A 212 16.26 45.26 -12.81
C CYS A 212 16.01 44.04 -13.73
N ILE A 213 15.31 43.03 -13.21
CA ILE A 213 14.83 41.87 -13.98
C ILE A 213 13.44 42.24 -14.56
N PRO A 214 13.19 42.04 -15.87
CA PRO A 214 11.87 42.26 -16.46
C PRO A 214 10.77 41.44 -15.79
N SER A 215 9.56 42.01 -15.69
CA SER A 215 8.40 41.40 -15.01
C SER A 215 8.13 39.99 -15.47
N ASP A 216 8.18 39.75 -16.79
CA ASP A 216 7.81 38.47 -17.40
C ASP A 216 8.79 37.37 -16.97
N LEU A 217 10.08 37.70 -16.91
CA LEU A 217 11.13 36.79 -16.45
C LEU A 217 11.03 36.55 -14.94
N SER A 218 10.77 37.60 -14.15
CA SER A 218 10.55 37.46 -12.70
C SER A 218 9.37 36.53 -12.41
N GLN A 219 8.26 36.69 -13.14
CA GLN A 219 7.09 35.84 -13.00
C GLN A 219 7.37 34.38 -13.40
N ALA A 220 8.15 34.16 -14.47
CA ALA A 220 8.56 32.83 -14.87
C ALA A 220 9.42 32.13 -13.80
N ILE A 221 10.35 32.85 -13.17
CA ILE A 221 11.18 32.34 -12.07
C ILE A 221 10.30 32.01 -10.84
N GLU A 222 9.39 32.91 -10.47
CA GLU A 222 8.43 32.68 -9.37
C GLU A 222 7.53 31.46 -9.63
N GLN A 223 7.09 31.25 -10.87
CA GLN A 223 6.32 30.06 -11.26
C GLN A 223 7.11 28.77 -11.06
N CYS A 224 8.41 28.75 -11.40
CA CYS A 224 9.27 27.58 -11.18
C CYS A 224 9.35 27.23 -9.69
N SER A 225 9.58 28.25 -8.86
CA SER A 225 9.65 28.08 -7.40
C SER A 225 8.31 27.65 -6.79
N SER A 226 7.19 28.20 -7.27
CA SER A 226 5.83 27.80 -6.87
C SER A 226 5.50 26.35 -7.23
N HIS A 227 5.99 25.88 -8.39
CA HIS A 227 5.86 24.49 -8.82
C HIS A 227 6.61 23.54 -7.88
N ASN A 228 7.84 23.89 -7.47
CA ASN A 228 8.61 23.14 -6.47
C ASN A 228 7.88 23.06 -5.13
N LEU A 229 7.40 24.20 -4.61
CA LEU A 229 6.64 24.25 -3.36
C LEU A 229 5.38 23.35 -3.41
N SER A 230 4.67 23.36 -4.54
CA SER A 230 3.49 22.52 -4.73
C SER A 230 3.85 21.02 -4.75
N ARG A 231 4.95 20.66 -5.43
CA ARG A 231 5.46 19.28 -5.45
C ARG A 231 5.86 18.81 -4.06
N HIS A 232 6.56 19.62 -3.27
CA HIS A 232 6.94 19.28 -1.90
C HIS A 232 5.73 19.07 -0.99
N LYS A 233 4.70 19.92 -1.08
CA LYS A 233 3.45 19.73 -0.34
C LYS A 233 2.80 18.37 -0.63
N VAL A 234 2.68 18.01 -1.91
CA VAL A 234 2.12 16.71 -2.32
C VAL A 234 2.96 15.54 -1.80
N ILE A 235 4.29 15.63 -1.87
CA ILE A 235 5.20 14.60 -1.35
C ILE A 235 5.04 14.46 0.17
N GLN A 236 4.95 15.57 0.89
CA GLN A 236 4.77 15.58 2.34
C GLN A 236 3.41 14.97 2.74
N GLU A 237 2.33 15.35 2.08
CA GLU A 237 1.01 14.76 2.29
C GLU A 237 1.00 13.25 2.00
N CYS A 238 1.62 12.82 0.91
CA CYS A 238 1.75 11.40 0.56
C CYS A 238 2.56 10.64 1.62
N SER A 239 3.65 11.21 2.12
CA SER A 239 4.47 10.64 3.19
C SER A 239 3.68 10.45 4.49
N VAL A 240 2.97 11.50 4.94
CA VAL A 240 2.12 11.43 6.15
C VAL A 240 1.02 10.38 5.98
N ARG A 241 0.35 10.36 4.83
CA ARG A 241 -0.68 9.37 4.53
C ARG A 241 -0.13 7.94 4.55
N ASN A 242 1.05 7.72 3.96
CA ASN A 242 1.71 6.41 3.96
C ASN A 242 2.11 5.97 5.38
N GLN A 243 2.61 6.88 6.22
CA GLN A 243 2.90 6.58 7.63
C GLN A 243 1.62 6.19 8.40
N LEU A 244 0.51 6.90 8.18
CA LEU A 244 -0.76 6.59 8.80
C LEU A 244 -1.29 5.22 8.33
N LEU A 245 -1.24 4.95 7.02
CA LEU A 245 -1.63 3.67 6.45
C LEU A 245 -0.79 2.51 7.02
N ALA A 246 0.53 2.67 7.11
CA ALA A 246 1.42 1.68 7.71
C ALA A 246 1.05 1.40 9.17
N LYS A 247 0.69 2.45 9.94
CA LYS A 247 0.20 2.29 11.32
C LYS A 247 -1.13 1.53 11.38
N HIS A 248 -2.05 1.78 10.47
CA HIS A 248 -3.31 1.03 10.37
C HIS A 248 -3.09 -0.43 10.01
N VAL A 249 -2.24 -0.72 9.03
CA VAL A 249 -1.88 -2.10 8.64
C VAL A 249 -1.31 -2.85 9.83
N ARG A 250 -0.30 -2.30 10.53
CA ARG A 250 0.27 -2.92 11.74
C ARG A 250 -0.78 -3.20 12.81
N ARG A 251 -1.74 -2.29 12.99
CA ARG A 251 -2.82 -2.47 13.99
C ARG A 251 -3.78 -3.59 13.60
N VAL A 252 -4.10 -3.72 12.31
CA VAL A 252 -4.96 -4.80 11.79
C VAL A 252 -4.23 -6.15 11.88
N GLU A 253 -2.95 -6.19 11.51
CA GLU A 253 -2.10 -7.37 11.64
C GLU A 253 -2.05 -7.84 13.10
N ALA A 254 -1.74 -6.94 14.05
CA ALA A 254 -1.69 -7.29 15.47
C ALA A 254 -3.03 -7.83 15.99
N LYS A 255 -4.16 -7.25 15.58
CA LYS A 255 -5.49 -7.77 15.93
C LYS A 255 -5.73 -9.17 15.36
N ARG A 256 -5.42 -9.37 14.09
CA ARG A 256 -5.56 -10.69 13.44
C ARG A 256 -4.67 -11.74 14.09
N THR A 257 -3.44 -11.39 14.48
CA THR A 257 -2.54 -12.29 15.20
C THR A 257 -3.16 -12.71 16.53
N LEU A 258 -3.70 -11.78 17.32
CA LEU A 258 -4.38 -12.08 18.58
C LEU A 258 -5.64 -12.96 18.37
N GLU A 259 -6.42 -12.71 17.32
CA GLU A 259 -7.57 -13.54 16.96
C GLU A 259 -7.15 -14.96 16.58
N ILE A 260 -6.09 -15.11 15.78
CA ILE A 260 -5.53 -16.42 15.40
C ILE A 260 -5.01 -17.15 16.64
N GLU A 261 -4.29 -16.49 17.54
CA GLU A 261 -3.80 -17.09 18.78
C GLU A 261 -4.94 -17.54 19.70
N SER A 262 -6.02 -16.74 19.80
CA SER A 262 -7.21 -17.10 20.56
C SER A 262 -7.92 -18.32 19.97
N LEU A 263 -8.10 -18.35 18.65
CA LEU A 263 -8.72 -19.48 17.95
C LEU A 263 -7.85 -20.74 18.03
N ALA A 264 -6.52 -20.60 17.97
CA ALA A 264 -5.58 -21.70 18.14
C ALA A 264 -5.72 -22.33 19.53
N LYS A 265 -5.81 -21.50 20.59
CA LYS A 265 -6.04 -21.99 21.97
C LYS A 265 -7.38 -22.70 22.12
N GLN A 266 -8.46 -22.13 21.59
CA GLN A 266 -9.79 -22.76 21.62
C GLN A 266 -9.78 -24.10 20.88
N ASN A 267 -9.14 -24.18 19.71
CA ASN A 267 -8.99 -25.43 18.98
C ASN A 267 -8.17 -26.45 19.76
N GLU A 268 -7.11 -26.04 20.45
CA GLU A 268 -6.30 -26.94 21.29
C GLU A 268 -7.11 -27.51 22.47
N GLU A 269 -7.97 -26.69 23.09
CA GLU A 269 -8.90 -27.15 24.13
C GLU A 269 -9.94 -28.14 23.59
N ILE A 270 -10.56 -27.82 22.44
CA ILE A 270 -11.50 -28.73 21.77
C ILE A 270 -10.82 -30.05 21.43
N ILE A 271 -9.60 -30.02 20.89
CA ILE A 271 -8.83 -31.23 20.57
C ILE A 271 -8.64 -32.08 21.83
N LYS A 272 -8.16 -31.49 22.94
CA LYS A 272 -8.00 -32.20 24.21
C LYS A 272 -9.32 -32.80 24.72
N GLU A 273 -10.41 -32.05 24.66
CA GLU A 273 -11.72 -32.56 25.07
C GLU A 273 -12.19 -33.72 24.17
N THR A 274 -11.98 -33.61 22.86
CA THR A 274 -12.32 -34.68 21.91
C THR A 274 -11.45 -35.92 22.11
N GLU A 275 -10.16 -35.77 22.42
CA GLU A 275 -9.26 -36.89 22.75
C GLU A 275 -9.72 -37.61 24.02
N ILE A 276 -10.08 -36.87 25.08
CA ILE A 276 -10.63 -37.46 26.31
C ILE A 276 -11.90 -38.26 26.03
N ARG A 277 -12.83 -37.68 25.24
CA ARG A 277 -14.08 -38.38 24.85
C ARG A 277 -13.79 -39.61 24.00
N LEU A 278 -12.84 -39.54 23.08
CA LEU A 278 -12.44 -40.68 22.24
C LEU A 278 -11.91 -41.83 23.10
N ASN A 279 -11.00 -41.53 24.03
CA ASN A 279 -10.44 -42.52 24.96
C ASN A 279 -11.53 -43.18 25.83
N SER A 280 -12.48 -42.38 26.34
CA SER A 280 -13.64 -42.89 27.07
C SER A 280 -14.50 -43.85 26.23
N VAL A 281 -14.75 -43.50 24.97
CA VAL A 281 -15.53 -44.35 24.06
C VAL A 281 -14.76 -45.63 23.74
N GLU A 282 -13.45 -45.55 23.55
CA GLU A 282 -12.59 -46.72 23.34
C GLU A 282 -12.61 -47.67 24.54
N GLU A 283 -12.54 -47.15 25.77
CA GLU A 283 -12.67 -47.97 26.99
C GLU A 283 -14.02 -48.70 27.04
N VAL A 284 -15.13 -47.98 26.85
CA VAL A 284 -16.46 -48.57 26.84
C VAL A 284 -16.60 -49.61 25.73
N LEU A 285 -16.09 -49.32 24.53
CA LEU A 285 -16.09 -50.27 23.42
C LEU A 285 -15.33 -51.55 23.78
N ASN A 286 -14.17 -51.41 24.43
CA ASN A 286 -13.36 -52.54 24.85
C ASN A 286 -14.08 -53.38 25.91
N GLU A 287 -14.72 -52.75 26.90
CA GLU A 287 -15.57 -53.43 27.89
C GLU A 287 -16.73 -54.20 27.23
N LYS A 288 -17.42 -53.56 26.26
CA LYS A 288 -18.51 -54.22 25.52
C LYS A 288 -18.00 -55.39 24.68
N ASN A 289 -16.82 -55.28 24.07
CA ASN A 289 -16.21 -56.38 23.34
C ASN A 289 -15.87 -57.57 24.25
N VAL A 290 -15.35 -57.31 25.45
CA VAL A 290 -15.11 -58.35 26.46
C VAL A 290 -16.43 -59.01 26.90
N ALA A 291 -17.46 -58.21 27.18
CA ALA A 291 -18.78 -58.73 27.54
C ALA A 291 -19.41 -59.55 26.41
N LEU A 292 -19.28 -59.11 25.16
CA LEU A 292 -19.75 -59.83 23.97
C LEU A 292 -19.04 -61.18 23.82
N ALA A 293 -17.71 -61.21 23.99
CA ALA A 293 -16.94 -62.44 23.95
C ALA A 293 -17.38 -63.43 25.05
N SER A 294 -17.61 -62.92 26.27
CA SER A 294 -18.15 -63.72 27.39
C SER A 294 -19.53 -64.29 27.07
N ALA A 295 -20.44 -63.45 26.55
CA ALA A 295 -21.78 -63.87 26.15
C ALA A 295 -21.74 -64.93 25.02
N GLN A 296 -20.83 -64.79 24.05
CA GLN A 296 -20.62 -65.80 23.01
C GLN A 296 -20.15 -67.14 23.58
N VAL A 297 -19.27 -67.14 24.59
CA VAL A 297 -18.85 -68.36 25.29
C VAL A 297 -20.02 -68.99 26.03
N GLN A 298 -20.83 -68.19 26.74
CA GLN A 298 -22.03 -68.69 27.42
C GLN A 298 -23.05 -69.28 26.46
N ILE A 299 -23.32 -68.63 25.32
CA ILE A 299 -24.23 -69.15 24.29
C ILE A 299 -23.72 -70.50 23.77
N LYS A 300 -22.41 -70.63 23.48
CA LYS A 300 -21.83 -71.92 23.04
C LYS A 300 -22.00 -73.02 24.10
N SER A 301 -21.81 -72.69 25.38
CA SER A 301 -22.04 -73.60 26.50
C SER A 301 -23.50 -74.04 26.58
N LEU A 302 -24.44 -73.09 26.54
CA LEU A 302 -25.88 -73.38 26.60
C LEU A 302 -26.35 -74.18 25.38
N GLN A 303 -25.81 -73.92 24.19
CA GLN A 303 -26.08 -74.73 23.00
C GLN A 303 -25.57 -76.17 23.15
N ALA A 304 -24.43 -76.38 23.81
CA ALA A 304 -23.92 -77.71 24.10
C ALA A 304 -24.81 -78.45 25.14
N GLU A 305 -25.26 -77.74 26.18
CA GLU A 305 -26.19 -78.28 27.17
C GLU A 305 -27.54 -78.65 26.54
N LEU A 306 -28.07 -77.79 25.66
CA LEU A 306 -29.32 -78.05 24.94
C LEU A 306 -29.20 -79.29 24.05
N ARG A 307 -28.11 -79.45 23.29
CA ARG A 307 -27.87 -80.66 22.50
C ARG A 307 -27.84 -81.93 23.34
N LYS A 308 -27.24 -81.84 24.54
CA LYS A 308 -27.22 -82.96 25.49
C LYS A 308 -28.63 -83.28 25.99
N GLN A 309 -29.44 -82.26 26.30
CA GLN A 309 -30.83 -82.43 26.70
C GLN A 309 -31.67 -83.04 25.57
N GLU A 310 -31.51 -82.56 24.33
CA GLU A 310 -32.16 -83.12 23.14
C GLU A 310 -31.82 -84.60 22.98
N GLN A 311 -30.54 -84.97 23.09
CA GLN A 311 -30.09 -86.36 23.02
C GLN A 311 -30.72 -87.24 24.13
N THR A 312 -30.78 -86.75 25.37
CA THR A 312 -31.45 -87.50 26.45
C THR A 312 -32.96 -87.63 26.23
N ASN A 313 -33.58 -86.65 25.59
CA ASN A 313 -35.00 -86.69 25.30
C ASN A 313 -35.30 -87.70 24.19
N ASP A 314 -34.44 -87.80 23.18
CA ASP A 314 -34.49 -88.84 22.14
C ASP A 314 -34.32 -90.24 22.74
N GLU A 315 -33.37 -90.43 23.66
CA GLU A 315 -33.18 -91.69 24.40
C GLU A 315 -34.43 -92.07 25.22
N LEU A 316 -35.05 -91.10 25.90
CA LEU A 316 -36.29 -91.31 26.64
C LEU A 316 -37.47 -91.65 25.72
N GLN A 317 -37.54 -91.06 24.53
CA GLN A 317 -38.57 -91.39 23.54
C GLN A 317 -38.41 -92.83 23.01
N GLU A 318 -37.18 -93.28 22.75
CA GLU A 318 -36.86 -94.66 22.42
C GLU A 318 -37.29 -95.63 23.52
N LEU A 319 -36.96 -95.33 24.79
CA LEU A 319 -37.37 -96.13 25.95
C LEU A 319 -38.90 -96.20 26.10
N MET A 320 -39.60 -95.08 25.94
CA MET A 320 -41.06 -95.05 25.98
C MET A 320 -41.70 -95.88 24.86
N LYS A 321 -41.08 -95.90 23.67
CA LYS A 321 -41.53 -96.73 22.54
C LYS A 321 -41.35 -98.21 22.87
N ALA A 322 -40.20 -98.60 23.42
CA ALA A 322 -39.94 -99.97 23.87
C ALA A 322 -40.94 -100.43 24.97
N GLU A 323 -41.28 -99.55 25.91
CA GLU A 323 -42.25 -99.89 26.96
C GLU A 323 -43.69 -100.00 26.42
N ARG A 324 -44.07 -99.18 25.44
CA ARG A 324 -45.36 -99.30 24.74
C ARG A 324 -45.45 -100.63 23.96
N GLU A 325 -44.38 -101.04 23.29
CA GLU A 325 -44.32 -102.33 22.60
C GLU A 325 -44.37 -103.50 23.59
N GLY A 326 -43.70 -103.39 24.74
CA GLY A 326 -43.77 -104.37 25.83
C GLY A 326 -45.17 -104.53 26.43
N LYS A 327 -45.89 -103.42 26.66
CA LYS A 327 -47.28 -103.46 27.16
C LYS A 327 -48.27 -103.99 26.11
N LYS A 328 -48.02 -103.74 24.82
CA LYS A 328 -48.81 -104.31 23.72
C LYS A 328 -48.67 -105.84 23.67
N TYR A 329 -47.46 -106.36 23.83
CA TYR A 329 -47.19 -107.80 23.93
C TYR A 329 -47.91 -108.44 25.14
N GLN A 330 -47.95 -107.74 26.29
CA GLN A 330 -48.69 -108.22 27.47
C GLN A 330 -50.21 -108.23 27.25
N ALA A 331 -50.78 -107.23 26.58
CA ALA A 331 -52.21 -107.18 26.26
C ALA A 331 -52.64 -108.31 25.31
N GLU A 332 -51.84 -108.63 24.29
CA GLU A 332 -52.10 -109.73 23.36
C GLU A 332 -52.07 -111.10 24.07
N ARG A 333 -51.21 -111.27 25.07
CA ARG A 333 -51.17 -112.48 25.92
C ARG A 333 -52.43 -112.61 26.80
N HIS A 334 -52.89 -111.52 27.41
CA HIS A 334 -54.12 -111.53 28.22
C HIS A 334 -55.38 -111.77 27.38
N GLN A 335 -55.41 -111.33 26.12
CA GLN A 335 -56.49 -111.63 25.18
C GLN A 335 -56.59 -113.13 24.86
N ALA A 336 -55.45 -113.81 24.68
CA ALA A 336 -55.39 -115.25 24.41
C ALA A 336 -55.86 -116.11 25.61
N ASP A 337 -55.57 -115.67 26.84
CA ASP A 337 -56.03 -116.34 28.07
C ASP A 337 -57.55 -116.22 28.29
N LEU A 338 -58.15 -115.09 27.89
CA LEU A 338 -59.60 -114.85 27.96
C LEU A 338 -60.41 -115.72 27.00
N GLU A 339 -59.88 -116.02 25.80
CA GLU A 339 -60.54 -116.92 24.84
C GLU A 339 -60.53 -118.39 25.30
N ARG A 340 -59.51 -118.80 26.06
CA ARG A 340 -59.47 -120.12 26.71
C ARG A 340 -60.55 -120.30 27.78
N ILE A 341 -60.83 -119.26 28.57
CA ILE A 341 -61.82 -119.32 29.66
C ILE A 341 -63.26 -119.31 29.10
N LYS A 342 -63.52 -118.56 28.01
CA LYS A 342 -64.84 -118.56 27.33
C LYS A 342 -65.23 -119.92 26.76
N LYS A 343 -64.27 -120.71 26.25
CA LYS A 343 -64.56 -122.01 25.64
C LYS A 343 -65.00 -123.06 26.67
N LYS A 344 -64.50 -122.96 27.91
CA LYS A 344 -64.83 -123.88 29.00
C LYS A 344 -66.17 -123.57 29.67
N CYS A 345 -66.58 -122.30 29.69
CA CYS A 345 -67.83 -121.87 30.34
C CYS A 345 -69.10 -122.17 29.50
N ASN A 346 -68.97 -122.34 28.17
CA ASN A 346 -70.09 -122.70 27.29
C ASN A 346 -70.45 -124.20 27.32
N GLU A 347 -69.55 -125.08 27.79
CA GLU A 347 -69.81 -126.52 27.91
C GLU A 347 -70.63 -126.85 29.19
N ASP A 348 -70.47 -126.04 30.26
CA ASP A 348 -71.17 -126.23 31.54
C ASP A 348 -72.60 -125.65 31.56
N ILE A 349 -72.92 -124.69 30.68
CA ILE A 349 -74.26 -124.05 30.57
C ILE A 349 -75.26 -124.92 29.79
N GLN A 350 -74.80 -125.86 28.96
CA GLN A 350 -75.67 -126.73 28.15
C GLN A 350 -76.21 -127.95 28.92
N GLN A 351 -75.64 -128.31 30.08
CA GLN A 351 -76.06 -129.47 30.88
C GLN A 351 -77.03 -129.16 32.03
N LEU A 352 -77.28 -127.87 32.33
CA LEU A 352 -78.14 -127.42 33.44
C LEU A 352 -79.48 -126.81 33.00
N GLY A 353 -79.79 -126.82 31.71
CA GLY A 353 -81.00 -126.21 31.13
C GLY A 353 -82.21 -127.13 30.88
N GLU A 354 -82.09 -128.46 31.02
CA GLU A 354 -83.16 -129.41 30.64
C GLU A 354 -83.93 -130.07 31.81
N GLN A 355 -83.67 -129.70 33.07
CA GLN A 355 -84.30 -130.37 34.23
C GLN A 355 -85.14 -129.45 35.15
N LEU A 356 -85.46 -128.22 34.73
CA LEU A 356 -86.23 -127.26 35.53
C LEU A 356 -87.35 -126.56 34.73
N GLU A 357 -87.97 -127.27 33.79
CA GLU A 357 -89.24 -126.89 33.16
C GLU A 357 -90.41 -127.79 33.63
N THR A 358 -90.26 -128.40 34.81
CA THR A 358 -91.34 -129.13 35.50
C THR A 358 -91.36 -128.76 36.97
N MET A 359 -92.16 -127.73 37.29
CA MET A 359 -92.86 -127.44 38.55
C MET A 359 -92.81 -125.96 38.97
N GLU A 360 -93.20 -125.08 38.05
CA GLU A 360 -94.03 -123.91 38.39
C GLU A 360 -95.52 -124.30 38.26
N SER A 361 -96.00 -124.94 39.31
CA SER A 361 -97.35 -124.84 39.90
C SER A 361 -97.11 -125.38 41.31
N ASP A 362 -96.80 -124.57 42.31
CA ASP A 362 -97.68 -123.52 42.79
C ASP A 362 -96.92 -122.33 43.37
N MET A 363 -97.23 -121.21 42.75
CA MET A 363 -96.98 -119.83 43.12
C MET A 363 -97.92 -119.42 44.26
N LEU A 364 -97.40 -118.80 45.32
CA LEU A 364 -98.00 -117.58 45.90
C LEU A 364 -97.07 -116.96 46.97
N VAL A 365 -96.56 -115.76 46.63
CA VAL A 365 -96.70 -114.49 47.39
C VAL A 365 -96.19 -114.48 48.85
N GLU A 366 -95.38 -113.54 49.35
CA GLU A 366 -94.72 -112.32 48.88
C GLU A 366 -94.19 -111.63 50.18
N LYS A 367 -93.52 -110.49 50.03
CA LYS A 367 -93.14 -109.45 51.02
C LYS A 367 -91.89 -109.74 51.86
N GLY A 368 -90.93 -108.84 52.02
CA GLY A 368 -90.91 -107.41 51.73
C GLY A 368 -90.24 -106.68 52.91
N LYS A 369 -88.94 -106.38 52.75
CA LYS A 369 -88.05 -105.42 53.45
C LYS A 369 -88.49 -104.81 54.80
N VAL A 370 -87.63 -104.89 55.84
CA VAL A 370 -87.62 -103.92 56.97
C VAL A 370 -86.21 -103.67 57.55
N ALA A 371 -85.90 -102.37 57.61
CA ALA A 371 -85.16 -101.53 58.57
C ALA A 371 -83.75 -101.86 59.13
N GLU A 372 -83.00 -100.76 59.21
CA GLU A 372 -81.65 -100.54 59.72
C GLU A 372 -81.42 -100.85 61.21
N LEU A 373 -80.20 -101.34 61.43
CA LEU A 373 -79.29 -101.02 62.53
C LEU A 373 -79.84 -101.10 63.96
N ALA A 374 -79.52 -102.20 64.65
CA ALA A 374 -78.38 -102.20 65.57
C ALA A 374 -78.22 -103.56 66.25
N LYS A 375 -76.95 -103.96 66.35
CA LYS A 375 -76.37 -104.77 67.43
C LYS A 375 -77.04 -106.10 67.79
N LYS A 376 -76.25 -107.11 67.43
CA LYS A 376 -75.92 -108.35 68.16
C LYS A 376 -76.78 -109.56 67.86
N LEU A 377 -76.06 -110.53 67.28
CA LEU A 377 -75.89 -111.90 67.76
C LEU A 377 -76.56 -112.99 66.90
N MET A 378 -75.69 -113.94 66.55
CA MET A 378 -75.92 -115.40 66.51
C MET A 378 -76.29 -116.07 65.19
N LEU A 379 -75.45 -117.06 64.85
CA LEU A 379 -75.63 -118.39 64.24
C LEU A 379 -74.25 -118.72 63.61
N ALA A 380 -73.39 -119.63 64.09
CA ALA A 380 -73.57 -120.89 64.79
C ALA A 380 -74.59 -121.81 64.11
N GLU A 381 -74.11 -122.49 63.07
CA GLU A 381 -74.54 -123.80 62.57
C GLU A 381 -73.22 -124.58 62.41
N ASP A 382 -72.75 -125.41 63.37
CA ASP A 382 -73.35 -126.61 63.97
C ASP A 382 -73.78 -127.65 62.93
N GLU A 383 -73.02 -128.73 62.82
CA GLU A 383 -73.40 -130.07 63.30
C GLU A 383 -72.19 -131.02 63.13
N VAL A 384 -71.56 -131.56 64.18
CA VAL A 384 -72.07 -132.60 65.11
C VAL A 384 -72.57 -133.81 64.31
N ARG A 385 -71.94 -134.98 64.32
CA ARG A 385 -71.98 -135.95 65.43
C ARG A 385 -71.10 -137.16 65.01
N SER A 386 -70.20 -137.69 65.84
CA SER A 386 -70.44 -138.85 66.71
C SER A 386 -69.03 -139.33 67.16
N LEU A 387 -68.71 -139.81 68.37
CA LEU A 387 -69.37 -140.54 69.45
C LEU A 387 -68.67 -140.13 70.78
N GLN A 388 -69.38 -139.82 71.88
CA GLN A 388 -69.60 -140.68 73.07
C GLN A 388 -68.36 -141.49 73.53
N ALA A 389 -67.98 -141.61 74.82
CA ALA A 389 -68.46 -141.10 76.09
C ALA A 389 -67.39 -141.42 77.18
N ASN A 390 -67.53 -140.74 78.32
CA ASN A 390 -67.12 -141.07 79.69
C ASN A 390 -65.81 -140.52 80.32
N GLN A 391 -66.10 -139.89 81.46
CA GLN A 391 -65.34 -139.79 82.72
C GLN A 391 -64.25 -138.72 82.90
N THR A 392 -64.66 -137.68 83.64
CA THR A 392 -64.00 -137.08 84.81
C THR A 392 -62.48 -137.21 84.94
N GLY A 393 -61.82 -136.06 84.93
CA GLY A 393 -60.53 -135.84 85.58
C GLY A 393 -59.64 -134.86 84.82
N LEU A 394 -59.10 -133.86 85.52
CA LEU A 394 -58.10 -132.87 85.08
C LEU A 394 -58.60 -131.59 84.37
N ILE A 395 -59.27 -130.66 85.09
CA ILE A 395 -59.37 -129.25 84.67
C ILE A 395 -58.62 -128.28 85.63
N ASP A 396 -58.08 -128.78 86.74
CA ASP A 396 -57.37 -127.96 87.74
C ASP A 396 -55.89 -127.66 87.43
N ILE A 397 -55.35 -128.11 86.29
CA ILE A 397 -53.94 -127.85 85.89
C ILE A 397 -53.87 -126.79 84.75
N GLU A 398 -54.86 -126.72 83.87
CA GLU A 398 -54.84 -125.78 82.72
C GLU A 398 -55.20 -124.33 83.09
N ARG A 399 -56.01 -124.12 84.14
CA ARG A 399 -56.38 -122.76 84.61
C ARG A 399 -55.19 -121.94 85.13
N LYS A 400 -54.09 -122.59 85.53
CA LYS A 400 -52.88 -121.90 86.01
C LYS A 400 -51.96 -121.50 84.85
N ARG A 401 -51.90 -122.31 83.79
CA ARG A 401 -51.05 -122.08 82.61
C ARG A 401 -51.53 -120.89 81.75
N HIS A 402 -52.85 -120.76 81.56
CA HIS A 402 -53.40 -119.64 80.77
C HIS A 402 -53.36 -118.28 81.48
N LYS A 403 -53.29 -118.25 82.81
CA LYS A 403 -53.12 -116.99 83.56
C LYS A 403 -51.70 -116.44 83.42
N ASP A 404 -50.70 -117.31 83.53
CA ASP A 404 -49.29 -116.94 83.44
C ASP A 404 -48.89 -116.54 82.00
N GLU A 405 -49.48 -117.18 80.97
CA GLU A 405 -49.26 -116.82 79.56
C GLU A 405 -49.88 -115.46 79.19
N MET A 406 -51.04 -115.09 79.75
CA MET A 406 -51.68 -113.80 79.50
C MET A 406 -50.96 -112.63 80.19
N GLU A 407 -50.44 -112.83 81.40
CA GLU A 407 -49.64 -111.82 82.12
C GLU A 407 -48.28 -111.56 81.43
N LEU A 408 -47.66 -112.57 80.82
CA LEU A 408 -46.42 -112.40 80.06
C LEU A 408 -46.64 -111.63 78.74
N ALA A 409 -47.74 -111.91 78.03
CA ALA A 409 -48.09 -111.23 76.78
C ALA A 409 -48.45 -109.75 77.00
N MET A 410 -49.10 -109.40 78.12
CA MET A 410 -49.39 -107.99 78.45
C MET A 410 -48.12 -107.20 78.77
N ARG A 411 -47.16 -107.77 79.52
CA ARG A 411 -45.88 -107.10 79.79
C ARG A 411 -45.05 -106.86 78.52
N ASP A 412 -45.06 -107.80 77.58
CA ASP A 412 -44.33 -107.65 76.32
C ASP A 412 -44.98 -106.60 75.40
N HIS A 413 -46.31 -106.44 75.44
CA HIS A 413 -47.02 -105.37 74.72
C HIS A 413 -46.85 -103.99 75.36
N GLU A 414 -46.89 -103.87 76.70
CA GLU A 414 -46.56 -102.62 77.41
C GLU A 414 -45.13 -102.17 77.10
N GLY A 415 -44.16 -103.10 77.14
CA GLY A 415 -42.77 -102.80 76.82
C GLY A 415 -42.52 -102.41 75.36
N LYS A 416 -43.35 -102.86 74.41
CA LYS A 416 -43.32 -102.42 73.00
C LYS A 416 -43.97 -101.05 72.82
N TYR A 417 -45.07 -100.78 73.52
CA TYR A 417 -45.76 -99.50 73.50
C TYR A 417 -44.89 -98.37 74.08
N GLU A 418 -44.25 -98.59 75.24
CA GLU A 418 -43.33 -97.61 75.84
C GLU A 418 -42.11 -97.31 74.95
N ARG A 419 -41.57 -98.32 74.26
CA ARG A 419 -40.46 -98.13 73.31
C ARG A 419 -40.88 -97.32 72.10
N ALA A 420 -42.04 -97.63 71.50
CA ALA A 420 -42.57 -96.87 70.37
C ALA A 420 -42.91 -95.42 70.77
N GLN A 421 -43.40 -95.20 71.98
CA GLN A 421 -43.71 -93.86 72.49
C GLN A 421 -42.44 -93.04 72.76
N LYS A 422 -41.40 -93.64 73.33
CA LYS A 422 -40.07 -93.00 73.46
C LYS A 422 -39.45 -92.64 72.11
N GLU A 423 -39.49 -93.53 71.12
CA GLU A 423 -38.99 -93.24 69.78
C GLU A 423 -39.77 -92.11 69.10
N PHE A 424 -41.09 -92.07 69.30
CA PHE A 424 -41.93 -90.98 68.78
C PHE A 424 -41.60 -89.64 69.45
N ASP A 425 -41.45 -89.61 70.77
CA ASP A 425 -41.10 -88.41 71.52
C ASP A 425 -39.68 -87.90 71.18
N GLU A 426 -38.71 -88.80 70.98
CA GLU A 426 -37.36 -88.44 70.52
C GLU A 426 -37.38 -87.87 69.10
N ARG A 427 -38.12 -88.49 68.15
CA ARG A 427 -38.27 -87.95 66.79
C ARG A 427 -38.99 -86.61 66.78
N MET A 428 -40.02 -86.44 67.61
CA MET A 428 -40.73 -85.17 67.75
C MET A 428 -39.85 -84.07 68.37
N SER A 429 -38.96 -84.43 69.30
CA SER A 429 -37.98 -83.51 69.88
C SER A 429 -36.93 -83.05 68.85
N ILE A 430 -36.41 -83.98 68.04
CA ILE A 430 -35.46 -83.69 66.95
C ILE A 430 -36.15 -82.82 65.88
N PHE A 431 -37.37 -83.17 65.47
CA PHE A 431 -38.13 -82.39 64.50
C PHE A 431 -38.40 -80.96 65.01
N LYS A 432 -38.75 -80.81 66.30
CA LYS A 432 -38.98 -79.50 66.91
C LYS A 432 -37.72 -78.65 66.98
N THR A 433 -36.58 -79.25 67.29
CA THR A 433 -35.29 -78.53 67.32
C THR A 433 -34.80 -78.14 65.93
N ASP A 434 -34.98 -79.00 64.92
CA ASP A 434 -34.65 -78.64 63.54
C ASP A 434 -35.61 -77.60 62.94
N ALA A 435 -36.90 -77.65 63.29
CA ALA A 435 -37.86 -76.61 62.95
C ALA A 435 -37.49 -75.25 63.58
N GLN A 436 -37.04 -75.24 64.85
CA GLN A 436 -36.56 -74.03 65.50
C GLN A 436 -35.27 -73.48 64.88
N ARG A 437 -34.30 -74.36 64.53
CA ARG A 437 -33.06 -73.94 63.86
C ARG A 437 -33.31 -73.37 62.47
N THR A 438 -34.23 -73.96 61.71
CA THR A 438 -34.60 -73.44 60.38
C THR A 438 -35.36 -72.13 60.49
N GLN A 439 -36.29 -72.00 61.45
CA GLN A 439 -36.96 -70.74 61.74
C GLN A 439 -35.96 -69.64 62.10
N GLN A 440 -34.98 -69.92 62.97
CA GLN A 440 -33.99 -68.93 63.38
C GLN A 440 -33.07 -68.51 62.23
N ARG A 441 -32.62 -69.44 61.38
CA ARG A 441 -31.85 -69.11 60.18
C ARG A 441 -32.63 -68.23 59.20
N LEU A 442 -33.94 -68.45 59.06
CA LEU A 442 -34.79 -67.61 58.21
C LEU A 442 -34.95 -66.21 58.81
N THR A 443 -35.14 -66.09 60.13
CA THR A 443 -35.23 -64.79 60.81
C THR A 443 -33.94 -63.98 60.67
N ASP A 444 -32.78 -64.61 60.82
CA ASP A 444 -31.48 -63.94 60.66
C ASP A 444 -31.27 -63.48 59.20
N ARG A 445 -31.71 -64.30 58.23
CA ARG A 445 -31.66 -63.97 56.80
C ARG A 445 -32.58 -62.80 56.46
N ILE A 446 -33.78 -62.77 57.02
CA ILE A 446 -34.75 -61.68 56.83
C ILE A 446 -34.17 -60.37 57.40
N SER A 447 -33.66 -60.41 58.64
CA SER A 447 -33.03 -59.24 59.28
C SER A 447 -31.86 -58.68 58.46
N SER A 448 -31.03 -59.56 57.88
CA SER A 448 -29.91 -59.14 57.02
C SER A 448 -30.37 -58.53 55.69
N LEU A 449 -31.45 -59.04 55.11
CA LEU A 449 -32.01 -58.50 53.86
C LEU A 449 -32.70 -57.16 54.10
N GLU A 450 -33.43 -57.01 55.21
CA GLU A 450 -34.05 -55.74 55.62
C GLU A 450 -33.00 -54.64 55.82
N ALA A 451 -31.85 -54.95 56.44
CA ALA A 451 -30.75 -54.00 56.57
C ALA A 451 -30.15 -53.59 55.21
N SER A 452 -30.01 -54.53 54.27
CA SER A 452 -29.52 -54.23 52.92
C SER A 452 -30.51 -53.39 52.11
N ILE A 453 -31.81 -53.64 52.26
CA ILE A 453 -32.86 -52.84 51.61
C ILE A 453 -32.81 -51.40 52.14
N PHE A 454 -32.70 -51.22 53.46
CA PHE A 454 -32.61 -49.88 54.07
C PHE A 454 -31.40 -49.09 53.56
N ASP A 455 -30.23 -49.72 53.45
CA ASP A 455 -29.02 -49.05 52.93
C ASP A 455 -29.15 -48.69 51.44
N LEU A 456 -29.81 -49.53 50.65
CA LEU A 456 -30.08 -49.26 49.24
C LEU A 456 -31.10 -48.13 49.06
N GLU A 457 -32.15 -48.10 49.87
CA GLU A 457 -33.15 -47.03 49.88
C GLU A 457 -32.53 -45.67 50.25
N ARG A 458 -31.63 -45.65 51.24
CA ARG A 458 -30.89 -44.44 51.61
C ARG A 458 -30.02 -43.93 50.46
N LYS A 459 -29.25 -44.82 49.82
CA LYS A 459 -28.39 -44.47 48.67
C LYS A 459 -29.22 -43.98 47.46
N LEU A 460 -30.38 -44.60 47.22
CA LEU A 460 -31.29 -44.18 46.15
C LEU A 460 -31.87 -42.78 46.43
N SER A 461 -32.23 -42.49 47.69
CA SER A 461 -32.71 -41.18 48.11
C SER A 461 -31.62 -40.09 47.96
N GLU A 462 -30.37 -40.40 48.32
CA GLU A 462 -29.23 -39.48 48.15
C GLU A 462 -28.96 -39.19 46.67
N GLN A 463 -28.98 -40.21 45.80
CA GLN A 463 -28.79 -40.01 44.36
C GLN A 463 -29.97 -39.29 43.70
N SER A 464 -31.20 -39.54 44.13
CA SER A 464 -32.39 -38.84 43.62
C SER A 464 -32.36 -37.34 43.96
N SER A 465 -31.94 -36.99 45.18
CA SER A 465 -31.75 -35.58 45.60
C SER A 465 -30.66 -34.88 44.78
N HIS A 466 -29.54 -35.56 44.53
CA HIS A 466 -28.45 -35.00 43.73
C HIS A 466 -28.85 -34.79 42.26
N ALA A 467 -29.59 -35.74 41.67
CA ALA A 467 -30.11 -35.61 40.31
C ALA A 467 -31.12 -34.44 40.19
N ALA A 468 -31.95 -34.22 41.20
CA ALA A 468 -32.90 -33.10 41.23
C ALA A 468 -32.18 -31.73 41.28
N HIS A 469 -31.13 -31.61 42.10
CA HIS A 469 -30.32 -30.39 42.18
C HIS A 469 -29.61 -30.09 40.84
N MET A 470 -29.00 -31.10 40.23
CA MET A 470 -28.29 -30.95 38.96
C MET A 470 -29.26 -30.59 37.81
N SER A 471 -30.46 -31.16 37.80
CA SER A 471 -31.50 -30.79 36.83
C SER A 471 -31.97 -29.33 36.99
N GLN A 472 -31.98 -28.80 38.21
CA GLN A 472 -32.38 -27.41 38.48
C GLN A 472 -31.28 -26.40 38.08
N GLU A 473 -30.00 -26.76 38.28
CA GLU A 473 -28.86 -25.94 37.82
C GLU A 473 -28.73 -25.92 36.29
N LEU A 474 -28.95 -27.06 35.63
CA LEU A 474 -29.00 -27.15 34.16
C LEU A 474 -30.11 -26.26 33.59
N ALA A 475 -31.30 -26.25 34.20
CA ALA A 475 -32.40 -25.39 33.77
C ALA A 475 -32.07 -23.89 33.91
N ARG A 476 -31.46 -23.47 35.02
CA ARG A 476 -31.01 -22.06 35.21
C ARG A 476 -29.92 -21.65 34.22
N SER A 477 -28.96 -22.54 33.95
CA SER A 477 -27.89 -22.31 32.97
C SER A 477 -28.45 -22.13 31.55
N ALA A 478 -29.43 -22.95 31.17
CA ALA A 478 -30.11 -22.85 29.88
C ALA A 478 -30.88 -21.53 29.71
N GLU A 479 -31.51 -21.02 30.77
CA GLU A 479 -32.26 -19.75 30.72
C GLU A 479 -31.34 -18.53 30.58
N ILE A 480 -30.22 -18.51 31.31
CA ILE A 480 -29.21 -17.44 31.23
C ILE A 480 -28.56 -17.41 29.84
N THR A 481 -28.23 -18.59 29.29
CA THR A 481 -27.64 -18.69 27.95
C THR A 481 -28.63 -18.27 26.86
N ALA A 482 -29.92 -18.60 26.98
CA ALA A 482 -30.95 -18.15 26.04
C ALA A 482 -31.08 -16.61 26.01
N LEU A 483 -31.06 -15.96 27.18
CA LEU A 483 -31.11 -14.49 27.28
C LEU A 483 -29.86 -13.82 26.67
N ALA A 484 -28.67 -14.38 26.89
CA ALA A 484 -27.44 -13.87 26.30
C ALA A 484 -27.40 -14.02 24.77
N VAL A 485 -27.94 -15.13 24.24
CA VAL A 485 -28.08 -15.35 22.78
C VAL A 485 -29.07 -14.35 22.17
N GLN A 486 -30.14 -14.01 22.88
CA GLN A 486 -31.12 -13.03 22.38
C GLN A 486 -30.56 -11.61 22.36
N GLU A 487 -29.83 -11.20 23.40
CA GLU A 487 -29.19 -9.88 23.46
C GLU A 487 -28.10 -9.72 22.38
N THR A 488 -27.34 -10.78 22.10
CA THR A 488 -26.33 -10.77 21.02
C THR A 488 -26.97 -10.68 19.64
N LYS A 489 -28.09 -11.39 19.42
CA LYS A 489 -28.85 -11.32 18.17
C LYS A 489 -29.40 -9.92 17.90
N GLU A 490 -29.92 -9.23 18.91
CA GLU A 490 -30.44 -7.86 18.76
C GLU A 490 -29.33 -6.85 18.45
N LYS A 491 -28.16 -6.99 19.10
CA LYS A 491 -26.98 -6.15 18.82
C LYS A 491 -26.45 -6.35 17.40
N GLU A 492 -26.40 -7.59 16.91
CA GLU A 492 -25.97 -7.89 15.55
C GLU A 492 -26.98 -7.40 14.50
N LEU A 493 -28.29 -7.51 14.76
CA LEU A 493 -29.32 -6.96 13.87
C LEU A 493 -29.22 -5.42 13.76
N ALA A 494 -28.95 -4.72 14.87
CA ALA A 494 -28.74 -3.28 14.87
C ALA A 494 -27.46 -2.87 14.10
N ARG A 495 -26.38 -3.65 14.23
CA ARG A 495 -25.14 -3.44 13.45
C ARG A 495 -25.38 -3.64 11.96
N MET A 496 -26.10 -4.68 11.58
CA MET A 496 -26.40 -4.99 10.18
C MET A 496 -27.18 -3.86 9.51
N LYS A 497 -28.15 -3.27 10.20
CA LYS A 497 -28.93 -2.12 9.71
C LYS A 497 -28.07 -0.87 9.47
N ILE A 498 -27.15 -0.56 10.38
CA ILE A 498 -26.20 0.55 10.21
C ILE A 498 -25.27 0.31 9.01
N VAL A 499 -24.84 -0.94 8.80
CA VAL A 499 -23.99 -1.30 7.65
C VAL A 499 -24.76 -1.16 6.33
N GLU A 500 -26.03 -1.54 6.28
CA GLU A 500 -26.90 -1.35 5.11
C GLU A 500 -27.08 0.13 4.75
N GLU A 501 -27.38 0.98 5.74
CA GLU A 501 -27.52 2.44 5.55
C GLU A 501 -26.22 3.08 5.02
N ASN A 502 -25.07 2.67 5.56
CA ASN A 502 -23.76 3.13 5.09
C ASN A 502 -23.45 2.67 3.66
N LEU A 503 -23.85 1.45 3.31
CA LEU A 503 -23.64 0.88 1.98
C LEU A 503 -24.50 1.59 0.93
N GLU A 504 -25.71 2.00 1.29
CA GLU A 504 -26.60 2.79 0.44
C GLU A 504 -26.06 4.22 0.23
N ALA A 505 -25.61 4.88 1.30
CA ALA A 505 -24.94 6.19 1.20
C ALA A 505 -23.67 6.14 0.33
N ALA A 506 -22.91 5.05 0.40
CA ALA A 506 -21.73 4.84 -0.45
C ALA A 506 -22.10 4.64 -1.93
N ARG A 507 -23.20 3.93 -2.23
CA ARG A 507 -23.72 3.78 -3.61
C ARG A 507 -24.13 5.13 -4.21
N ASP A 508 -24.81 5.97 -3.43
CA ASP A 508 -25.20 7.32 -3.85
C ASP A 508 -24.00 8.25 -4.03
N GLY A 509 -22.98 8.09 -3.20
CA GLY A 509 -21.68 8.77 -3.37
C GLY A 509 -21.01 8.38 -4.70
N ARG A 510 -20.97 7.08 -5.01
CA ARG A 510 -20.41 6.56 -6.27
C ARG A 510 -21.15 7.11 -7.50
N LEU A 511 -22.48 7.07 -7.50
CA LEU A 511 -23.28 7.55 -8.64
C LEU A 511 -23.06 9.05 -8.92
N ARG A 512 -22.88 9.86 -7.86
CA ARG A 512 -22.55 11.29 -8.01
C ARG A 512 -21.16 11.50 -8.63
N ALA A 513 -20.17 10.73 -8.19
CA ALA A 513 -18.82 10.79 -8.76
C ALA A 513 -18.80 10.36 -10.23
N GLU A 514 -19.55 9.32 -10.60
CA GLU A 514 -19.68 8.87 -12.00
C GLU A 514 -20.26 9.96 -12.91
N LYS A 515 -21.31 10.66 -12.45
CA LYS A 515 -21.88 11.81 -13.20
C LYS A 515 -20.89 12.97 -13.36
N GLN A 516 -20.10 13.26 -12.33
CA GLN A 516 -19.07 14.30 -12.41
C GLN A 516 -17.97 13.91 -13.42
N LEU A 517 -17.52 12.66 -13.40
CA LEU A 517 -16.54 12.15 -14.35
C LEU A 517 -17.03 12.29 -15.80
N GLU A 518 -18.28 11.89 -16.07
CA GLU A 518 -18.88 11.99 -17.39
C GLU A 518 -18.98 13.46 -17.88
N THR A 519 -19.25 14.39 -16.96
CA THR A 519 -19.28 15.84 -17.25
C THR A 519 -17.89 16.36 -17.61
N VAL A 520 -16.86 15.97 -16.85
CA VAL A 520 -15.47 16.37 -17.11
C VAL A 520 -14.99 15.81 -18.46
N GLN A 521 -15.33 14.56 -18.78
CA GLN A 521 -15.00 13.94 -20.06
C GLN A 521 -15.61 14.70 -21.24
N ARG A 522 -16.90 15.09 -21.15
CA ARG A 522 -17.56 15.92 -22.18
C ARG A 522 -16.87 17.27 -22.38
N ASN A 523 -16.46 17.92 -21.28
CA ASN A 523 -15.74 19.20 -21.36
C ASN A 523 -14.36 19.04 -22.01
N MET A 524 -13.66 17.94 -21.72
CA MET A 524 -12.37 17.65 -22.33
C MET A 524 -12.47 17.46 -23.85
N THR A 525 -13.49 16.72 -24.31
CA THR A 525 -13.73 16.54 -25.75
C THR A 525 -14.04 17.87 -26.44
N LEU A 526 -14.85 18.73 -25.82
CA LEU A 526 -15.18 20.05 -26.40
C LEU A 526 -13.94 20.95 -26.51
N LEU A 527 -13.08 20.97 -25.49
CA LEU A 527 -11.83 21.72 -25.51
C LEU A 527 -10.85 21.19 -26.55
N GLN A 528 -10.80 19.88 -26.76
CA GLN A 528 -9.98 19.27 -27.83
C GLN A 528 -10.45 19.71 -29.22
N GLU A 529 -11.76 19.73 -29.47
CA GLU A 529 -12.33 20.20 -30.73
C GLU A 529 -12.02 21.69 -30.97
N GLN A 530 -12.16 22.53 -29.93
CA GLN A 530 -11.81 23.94 -30.00
C GLN A 530 -10.32 24.15 -30.31
N ASN A 531 -9.44 23.39 -29.67
CA ASN A 531 -8.00 23.48 -29.91
C ASN A 531 -7.64 23.08 -31.36
N ASN A 532 -8.26 22.01 -31.88
CA ASN A 532 -8.07 21.59 -33.27
C ASN A 532 -8.57 22.65 -34.27
N SER A 533 -9.68 23.35 -33.97
CA SER A 533 -10.17 24.47 -34.78
C SER A 533 -9.17 25.62 -34.82
N LEU A 534 -8.63 26.02 -33.66
CA LEU A 534 -7.64 27.10 -33.57
C LEU A 534 -6.34 26.76 -34.31
N ILE A 535 -5.90 25.50 -34.25
CA ILE A 535 -4.74 25.02 -35.01
C ILE A 535 -5.01 25.14 -36.53
N ALA A 536 -6.22 24.81 -36.99
CA ALA A 536 -6.59 24.97 -38.39
C ALA A 536 -6.63 26.45 -38.82
N GLU A 537 -7.18 27.33 -37.98
CA GLU A 537 -7.22 28.78 -38.23
C GLU A 537 -5.82 29.42 -38.28
N LEU A 538 -4.86 28.91 -37.50
CA LEU A 538 -3.46 29.36 -37.51
C LEU A 538 -2.68 28.91 -38.76
N GLY A 539 -3.15 27.90 -39.48
CA GLY A 539 -2.45 27.34 -40.64
C GLY A 539 -2.37 28.29 -41.85
N GLU A 540 -3.43 29.04 -42.14
CA GLU A 540 -3.46 30.00 -43.27
C GLU A 540 -2.52 31.19 -43.05
N PRO A 541 -2.56 31.88 -41.89
CA PRO A 541 -1.63 32.97 -41.60
C PRO A 541 -0.16 32.54 -41.67
N GLN A 542 0.17 31.34 -41.17
CA GLN A 542 1.54 30.81 -41.23
C GLN A 542 2.02 30.58 -42.66
N ARG A 543 1.17 30.02 -43.53
CA ARG A 543 1.50 29.86 -44.96
C ARG A 543 1.70 31.20 -45.67
N LYS A 544 0.84 32.17 -45.36
CA LYS A 544 0.94 33.53 -45.93
C LYS A 544 2.20 34.25 -45.47
N LEU A 545 2.59 34.06 -44.21
CA LEU A 545 3.80 34.62 -43.64
C LEU A 545 5.06 34.01 -44.29
N ALA A 546 5.06 32.71 -44.59
CA ALA A 546 6.13 32.05 -45.33
C ALA A 546 6.25 32.57 -46.78
N GLN A 547 5.13 32.76 -47.49
CA GLN A 547 5.11 33.35 -48.84
C GLN A 547 5.69 34.76 -48.85
N LEU A 548 5.28 35.60 -47.89
CA LEU A 548 5.80 36.97 -47.76
C LEU A 548 7.31 37.00 -47.46
N HIS A 549 7.83 36.04 -46.70
CA HIS A 549 9.28 35.93 -46.47
C HIS A 549 10.04 35.57 -47.75
N GLU A 550 9.49 34.67 -48.56
CA GLU A 550 10.10 34.30 -49.84
C GLU A 550 10.09 35.46 -50.84
N GLU A 551 8.97 36.19 -50.93
CA GLU A 551 8.86 37.41 -51.73
C GLU A 551 9.85 38.49 -51.28
N LEU A 552 9.97 38.73 -49.97
CA LEU A 552 10.92 39.69 -49.42
C LEU A 552 12.37 39.30 -49.73
N SER A 553 12.69 38.00 -49.72
CA SER A 553 14.02 37.51 -50.11
C SER A 553 14.31 37.78 -51.58
N ARG A 554 13.35 37.48 -52.47
CA ARG A 554 13.49 37.75 -53.91
C ARG A 554 13.65 39.24 -54.20
N GLU A 555 12.92 40.10 -53.49
CA GLU A 555 13.08 41.55 -53.64
C GLU A 555 14.42 42.05 -53.12
N ARG A 556 14.95 41.49 -52.01
CA ARG A 556 16.30 41.80 -51.55
C ARG A 556 17.37 41.44 -52.59
N ASP A 557 17.22 40.29 -53.25
CA ASP A 557 18.13 39.85 -54.31
C ASP A 557 18.02 40.71 -55.58
N ASN A 558 16.81 41.17 -55.92
CA ASN A 558 16.62 42.14 -57.01
C ASN A 558 17.29 43.48 -56.69
N VAL A 559 17.14 43.99 -55.47
CA VAL A 559 17.76 45.26 -55.05
C VAL A 559 19.28 45.17 -55.07
N THR A 560 19.89 44.05 -54.63
CA THR A 560 21.33 43.87 -54.73
C THR A 560 21.81 43.79 -56.17
N ARG A 561 21.07 43.11 -57.06
CA ARG A 561 21.39 43.08 -58.50
C ARG A 561 21.33 44.48 -59.14
N LEU A 562 20.24 45.22 -58.92
CA LEU A 562 20.07 46.57 -59.45
C LEU A 562 21.14 47.55 -58.92
N ARG A 563 21.58 47.38 -57.67
CA ARG A 563 22.72 48.15 -57.12
C ARG A 563 24.03 47.83 -57.85
N ALA A 564 24.28 46.57 -58.19
CA ALA A 564 25.45 46.17 -58.96
C ALA A 564 25.43 46.74 -60.38
N GLU A 565 24.29 46.63 -61.07
CA GLU A 565 24.07 47.21 -62.42
C GLU A 565 24.30 48.73 -62.41
N LYS A 566 23.72 49.44 -61.42
CA LYS A 566 23.93 50.89 -61.24
C LYS A 566 25.40 51.24 -61.03
N ASN A 567 26.13 50.48 -60.21
CA ASN A 567 27.54 50.75 -59.95
C ASN A 567 28.41 50.53 -61.21
N GLU A 568 28.04 49.56 -62.05
CA GLU A 568 28.71 49.33 -63.33
C GLU A 568 28.45 50.47 -64.32
N GLU A 569 27.21 51.00 -64.37
CA GLU A 569 26.89 52.18 -65.18
C GLU A 569 27.65 53.44 -64.73
N ILE A 570 27.78 53.65 -63.42
CA ILE A 570 28.59 54.75 -62.87
C ILE A 570 30.05 54.61 -63.33
N ALA A 571 30.63 53.41 -63.21
CA ALA A 571 32.00 53.18 -63.66
C ALA A 571 32.20 53.43 -65.17
N ARG A 572 31.20 53.05 -66.01
CA ARG A 572 31.22 53.36 -67.45
C ARG A 572 31.11 54.86 -67.72
N ALA A 573 30.29 55.57 -66.95
CA ALA A 573 30.14 57.02 -67.07
C ALA A 573 31.43 57.76 -66.67
N ASP A 574 32.10 57.33 -65.60
CA ASP A 574 33.39 57.88 -65.17
C ASP A 574 34.50 57.64 -66.20
N ALA A 575 34.54 56.45 -66.82
CA ALA A 575 35.47 56.17 -67.92
C ALA A 575 35.24 57.09 -69.13
N ARG A 576 33.98 57.29 -69.53
CA ARG A 576 33.64 58.24 -70.61
C ARG A 576 34.03 59.67 -70.26
N LYS A 577 33.85 60.08 -68.99
CA LYS A 577 34.26 61.40 -68.52
C LYS A 577 35.78 61.58 -68.61
N ALA A 578 36.55 60.57 -68.21
CA ALA A 578 38.01 60.59 -68.34
C ALA A 578 38.46 60.70 -69.82
N ASP A 579 37.76 60.02 -70.74
CA ASP A 579 38.04 60.15 -72.18
C ASP A 579 37.71 61.56 -72.71
N VAL A 580 36.60 62.16 -72.27
CA VAL A 580 36.25 63.55 -72.61
C VAL A 580 37.31 64.52 -72.09
N ASP A 581 37.76 64.37 -70.85
CA ASP A 581 38.80 65.21 -70.26
C ASP A 581 40.13 65.09 -71.04
N ARG A 582 40.49 63.87 -71.50
CA ARG A 582 41.65 63.63 -72.36
C ARG A 582 41.53 64.33 -73.71
N LEU A 583 40.38 64.19 -74.37
CA LEU A 583 40.10 64.85 -75.65
C LEU A 583 40.11 66.38 -75.51
N GLN A 584 39.62 66.91 -74.38
CA GLN A 584 39.64 68.33 -74.10
C GLN A 584 41.07 68.88 -73.99
N LEU A 585 41.98 68.14 -73.36
CA LEU A 585 43.41 68.48 -73.32
C LEU A 585 44.04 68.49 -74.73
N GLU A 586 43.68 67.52 -75.57
CA GLU A 586 44.15 67.41 -76.95
C GLU A 586 43.64 68.57 -77.82
N VAL A 587 42.35 68.93 -77.70
CA VAL A 587 41.76 70.11 -78.33
C VAL A 587 42.46 71.39 -77.88
N ASN A 588 42.76 71.54 -76.60
CA ASN A 588 43.49 72.71 -76.08
C ASN A 588 44.90 72.81 -76.68
N SER A 589 45.61 71.69 -76.78
CA SER A 589 46.94 71.62 -77.43
C SER A 589 46.87 71.99 -78.91
N LEU A 590 45.91 71.43 -79.66
CA LEU A 590 45.71 71.75 -81.08
C LEU A 590 45.32 73.22 -81.28
N ASN A 591 44.50 73.79 -80.40
CA ASN A 591 44.17 75.22 -80.44
C ASN A 591 45.41 76.10 -80.23
N GLN A 592 46.32 75.70 -79.32
CA GLN A 592 47.59 76.40 -79.12
C GLN A 592 48.47 76.36 -80.38
N GLN A 593 48.56 75.20 -81.03
CA GLN A 593 49.27 75.06 -82.32
C GLN A 593 48.62 75.93 -83.42
N LEU A 594 47.30 76.00 -83.48
CA LEU A 594 46.58 76.86 -84.43
C LEU A 594 46.88 78.35 -84.22
N VAL A 595 47.00 78.79 -82.97
CA VAL A 595 47.40 80.16 -82.63
C VAL A 595 48.83 80.44 -83.11
N GLU A 596 49.77 79.51 -82.90
CA GLU A 596 51.14 79.64 -83.42
C GLU A 596 51.17 79.74 -84.95
N ILE A 597 50.41 78.89 -85.65
CA ILE A 597 50.30 78.94 -87.12
C ILE A 597 49.69 80.27 -87.59
N LYS A 598 48.65 80.76 -86.91
CA LYS A 598 48.06 82.08 -87.22
C LYS A 598 49.07 83.21 -87.05
N ASN A 599 49.86 83.20 -85.98
CA ASN A 599 50.89 84.20 -85.74
C ASN A 599 51.99 84.16 -86.82
N LEU A 600 52.45 82.95 -87.20
CA LEU A 600 53.41 82.77 -88.29
C LEU A 600 52.86 83.26 -89.64
N ARG A 601 51.59 82.99 -89.93
CA ARG A 601 50.92 83.46 -91.13
C ARG A 601 50.83 84.99 -91.16
N SER A 602 50.37 85.60 -90.06
CA SER A 602 50.32 87.05 -89.90
C SER A 602 51.69 87.70 -90.13
N ALA A 603 52.76 87.13 -89.58
CA ALA A 603 54.12 87.64 -89.77
C ALA A 603 54.59 87.55 -91.23
N LYS A 604 54.23 86.48 -91.96
CA LYS A 604 54.51 86.38 -93.40
C LYS A 604 53.73 87.40 -94.21
N GLU A 605 52.45 87.60 -93.89
CA GLU A 605 51.57 88.53 -94.59
C GLU A 605 52.03 89.98 -94.40
N GLN A 606 52.54 90.31 -93.21
CA GLN A 606 53.17 91.59 -92.94
C GLN A 606 54.43 91.83 -93.80
N LYS A 607 55.31 90.82 -93.93
CA LYS A 607 56.48 90.89 -94.82
C LYS A 607 56.09 91.08 -96.30
N TRP A 608 55.07 90.35 -96.77
CA TRP A 608 54.58 90.51 -98.14
C TRP A 608 53.98 91.90 -98.40
N ASN A 609 53.27 92.46 -97.41
CA ASN A 609 52.77 93.83 -97.52
C ASN A 609 53.91 94.86 -97.57
N GLU A 610 54.96 94.70 -96.76
CA GLU A 610 56.16 95.54 -96.81
C GLU A 610 56.84 95.48 -98.20
N GLU A 611 56.98 94.28 -98.78
CA GLU A 611 57.53 94.10 -100.13
C GLU A 611 56.64 94.74 -101.20
N ARG A 612 55.32 94.55 -101.12
CA ARG A 612 54.36 95.14 -102.05
C ARG A 612 54.43 96.67 -102.00
N ASP A 613 54.44 97.25 -100.81
CA ASP A 613 54.48 98.71 -100.63
C ASP A 613 55.79 99.30 -101.17
N LYS A 614 56.90 98.56 -101.06
CA LYS A 614 58.19 98.92 -101.66
C LYS A 614 58.14 98.93 -103.19
N ILE A 615 57.58 97.88 -103.80
CA ILE A 615 57.38 97.80 -105.27
C ILE A 615 56.47 98.94 -105.74
N GLN A 616 55.43 99.25 -104.99
CA GLN A 616 54.49 100.31 -105.34
C GLN A 616 55.15 101.70 -105.28
N SER A 617 56.03 101.94 -104.30
CA SER A 617 56.87 103.14 -104.25
C SER A 617 57.79 103.27 -105.46
N ASP A 618 58.47 102.19 -105.86
CA ASP A 618 59.35 102.17 -107.03
C ASP A 618 58.57 102.45 -108.32
N LEU A 619 57.35 101.91 -108.44
CA LEU A 619 56.47 102.11 -109.60
C LEU A 619 56.02 103.58 -109.72
N VAL A 620 55.62 104.21 -108.62
CA VAL A 620 55.28 105.65 -108.57
C VAL A 620 56.49 106.49 -108.95
N GLN A 621 57.70 106.11 -108.52
CA GLN A 621 58.93 106.82 -108.89
C GLN A 621 59.20 106.71 -110.41
N LYS A 622 58.99 105.53 -111.00
CA LYS A 622 59.12 105.31 -112.45
C LYS A 622 58.07 106.06 -113.26
N GLU A 623 56.83 106.14 -112.79
CA GLU A 623 55.78 106.93 -113.45
C GLU A 623 56.11 108.43 -113.46
N ARG A 624 56.68 108.96 -112.37
CA ARG A 624 57.19 110.35 -112.34
C ARG A 624 58.33 110.57 -113.34
N GLU A 625 59.20 109.58 -113.52
CA GLU A 625 60.30 109.65 -114.49
C GLU A 625 59.75 109.66 -115.93
N ILE A 626 58.76 108.82 -116.24
CA ILE A 626 58.06 108.82 -117.54
C ILE A 626 57.35 110.15 -117.80
N GLN A 627 56.70 110.73 -116.79
CA GLN A 627 56.06 112.04 -116.92
C GLN A 627 57.07 113.16 -117.24
N ARG A 628 58.27 113.14 -116.62
CA ARG A 628 59.33 114.09 -116.97
C ARG A 628 59.78 113.95 -118.42
N ILE A 629 60.03 112.72 -118.87
CA ILE A 629 60.43 112.46 -120.26
C ILE A 629 59.37 112.98 -121.23
N ARG A 630 58.08 112.71 -120.96
CA ARG A 630 56.98 113.24 -121.79
C ARG A 630 56.94 114.76 -121.79
N SER A 631 57.18 115.42 -120.66
CA SER A 631 57.25 116.89 -120.58
C SER A 631 58.38 117.45 -121.45
N ASP A 632 59.58 116.85 -121.35
CA ASP A 632 60.75 117.25 -122.14
C ASP A 632 60.52 117.04 -123.65
N GLU A 633 59.78 115.99 -124.03
CA GLU A 633 59.40 115.71 -125.41
C GLU A 633 58.37 116.70 -125.96
N VAL A 634 57.39 117.09 -125.14
CA VAL A 634 56.41 118.14 -125.49
C VAL A 634 57.12 119.49 -125.66
N GLU A 635 58.09 119.82 -124.81
CA GLU A 635 58.90 121.03 -124.95
C GLU A 635 59.78 121.01 -126.22
N ARG A 636 60.38 119.87 -126.58
CA ARG A 636 61.09 119.71 -127.87
C ARG A 636 60.17 119.87 -129.07
N ALA A 637 58.97 119.29 -129.03
CA ALA A 637 57.99 119.41 -130.10
C ALA A 637 57.52 120.87 -130.25
N ALA A 638 57.32 121.60 -129.14
CA ALA A 638 56.99 123.02 -129.14
C ALA A 638 58.12 123.89 -129.72
N ALA A 639 59.38 123.58 -129.39
CA ALA A 639 60.56 124.27 -129.95
C ALA A 639 60.69 124.06 -131.47
N LEU A 640 60.40 122.85 -131.97
CA LEU A 640 60.37 122.55 -133.41
C LEU A 640 59.22 123.27 -134.14
N TYR A 641 58.03 123.31 -133.54
CA TYR A 641 56.88 124.03 -134.11
C TYR A 641 57.17 125.53 -134.23
N SER A 642 57.75 126.13 -133.18
CA SER A 642 58.16 127.54 -133.14
C SER A 642 59.19 127.88 -134.24
N ALA A 643 60.18 127.01 -134.48
CA ALA A 643 61.15 127.17 -135.56
C ALA A 643 60.51 127.08 -136.95
N PHE A 644 59.51 126.22 -137.14
CA PHE A 644 58.79 126.07 -138.41
C PHE A 644 57.91 127.30 -138.74
N THR A 645 57.20 127.84 -137.75
CA THR A 645 56.39 129.07 -137.91
C THR A 645 57.23 130.31 -138.25
N LYS A 646 58.50 130.37 -137.80
CA LYS A 646 59.39 131.50 -138.08
C LYS A 646 59.96 131.50 -139.51
N TYR A 647 59.97 130.36 -140.20
CA TYR A 647 60.42 130.22 -141.57
C TYR A 647 59.34 130.59 -142.61
N LEU A 648 58.05 130.38 -142.28
CA LEU A 648 56.93 130.61 -143.19
C LEU A 648 56.39 132.06 -143.19
N GLY A 649 56.89 132.94 -142.32
CA GLY A 649 56.38 134.31 -142.16
C GLY A 649 56.95 135.39 -143.09
N ASN A 650 57.90 135.08 -143.99
CA ASN A 650 58.62 136.10 -144.80
C ASN A 650 58.51 135.95 -146.33
N VAL A 651 57.58 135.16 -146.88
CA VAL A 651 57.31 135.13 -148.32
C VAL A 651 55.81 135.28 -148.60
N HIS A 652 55.52 136.08 -149.63
CA HIS A 652 54.26 136.58 -150.20
C HIS A 652 53.11 135.54 -150.39
N PRO A 653 51.90 135.99 -150.79
CA PRO A 653 50.64 135.79 -150.08
C PRO A 653 49.80 134.62 -150.64
N SER A 654 48.63 134.44 -150.03
CA SER A 654 47.38 133.91 -150.59
C SER A 654 46.88 132.57 -150.04
N THR A 655 45.56 132.58 -149.80
CA THR A 655 44.62 131.48 -149.55
C THR A 655 44.76 130.73 -148.22
N ALA A 656 43.83 130.83 -147.27
CA ALA A 656 42.39 130.53 -147.26
C ALA A 656 42.11 129.17 -146.61
N SER A 657 41.20 129.20 -145.63
CA SER A 657 40.20 128.19 -145.28
C SER A 657 40.68 126.77 -144.91
N PHE A 658 40.37 126.31 -143.68
CA PHE A 658 39.51 125.13 -143.40
C PHE A 658 39.60 124.65 -141.94
N LEU A 659 38.41 124.44 -141.33
CA LEU A 659 37.95 123.43 -140.32
C LEU A 659 38.84 123.12 -139.09
N VAL A 660 38.38 123.29 -137.85
CA VAL A 660 37.37 122.49 -137.08
C VAL A 660 37.65 120.98 -137.08
N LYS A 661 38.28 120.49 -136.01
CA LYS A 661 37.77 119.43 -135.11
C LYS A 661 38.58 119.37 -133.83
#